data_AF-A0A7K4LWV7-F1
#
_entry.id   AF-A0A7K4LWV7-F1
#
_cell.length_a   1.000
_cell.length_b   1.000
_cell.length_c   1.000
_cell.angle_alpha   90.00
_cell.angle_beta   90.00
_cell.angle_gamma   90.00
#
_symmetry.space_group_name_H-M   'P 1'
#
loop_
_entity.id
_entity.type
_entity.pdbx_description
1 polymer ?
#
loop_
_entity_poly.entity_id
_entity_poly.type
_entity_poly.pdbx_seq_one_letter_code
_entity_poly.pdbx_strand_id
1 'polypeptide(L)'
;CSTWGNFHFKTFDGDIFYFPGVCNYIFASNCKSAYEDFNIQIRRTMVENATIITHIIMKLEGAVIELTRSGVLLAGKPIQLPYSQMGILIERSNSYLKVTAKLGLVFLWNEEDALLVELDKKYANQTCGLCGDFNGIPVNNEFVKQNTKLTPLQFGNMQKMDGPTEQCDDPVPSAVLGNCTAEFVRISFSELGLFFGSICQIVLTSEAFKSCNVLVDVQDYIETCIQDLCQCDNSMADFCMCNTFAEYSRQCAHAGGQPLNWRTSELCPKSCPFNMQHQECGSPCSDTCTNPERSALCEDHCMDGCVCPPGKLTSYTFLIKIILFFSLGMVFDDINGAGCIPRQQCHCTYEGEIYAPGASFSSKCRSCTCAGGEWTCVTQSCPGTCSIEGGSHISTFDEKHYSFFGDCSYVLTKLCDSSEFTVLGEIRKCGMTDTETCLKGIAISISGGQTVRFVCMKLYLLYCFSLANVTIFRPSSFFIILQTTFGLQLEIQLVPIMQVFINVDPSHKGQTCGLCGNFNDIQTDDFKTTSGVIEGTSAAYGNTWKTRADCHDAKNIFENPCSLSIENDQYAQHWCGLLSDTAGPFAECHSTVNPEVYQKNCLFDTCNCEKSEDCMCAALSSYVRACAAKGVLLTGWRSNVCRKYTTSCPKTLEYTYNVDTCQPTCRSLSEPDVTCNIKFVPVDGCTCVNGTYMDESGKCVPASSCPCYYKGTPLPSGEVIHDNGVVCNCIHGKLSCIGGKTEEVCAPPMFYVDCGNATSDIIGAECQKSCQTLDVECYRTQCVSGCVCPGNQVLDGKGGCIPVEDCPCVHNGNSYHPGESIRVGCNNCTCRNRKWHCSEEPCLETCSVYGDGHYTTFDGKRFDFEGDCEYVLVQNYCGKKSLNQGTFRVITENIPCGTTGTTCSKSIKVFMENYELVLTDGQSDVIQRAPGGKMPFQIRSMGIYLVVDTNVGLILMWDKKTSIFIKLSPGFKGHVCGLCGNYDGNGNNDFTTRSQSVVGNVLEFGNSWKVSSTCPNANRTKDPCAANPYRSSWAQKQCSIITSEVFAKCHSQVEPNEYYQACVNDACACDTGGDCECFCTAVAAYAQACNELDICISWRTPSICPLFCDYYNPQGECEWHYKPCGAPCMKTCNNPSGKCLHELRGLEGCYPHCPNKKPYFDEESMTCVSHCGC
;
A
#
# COMPACT_ATOMS: atom_id res chain seq x y z
N CYS A 1 5.50 -21.27 33.06
CA CYS A 1 4.62 -22.00 34.01
C CYS A 1 3.68 -22.89 33.21
N SER A 2 3.41 -24.12 33.65
CA SER A 2 2.46 -25.03 32.97
C SER A 2 1.56 -25.81 33.93
N THR A 3 0.49 -26.39 33.39
CA THR A 3 -0.35 -27.39 34.05
C THR A 3 -0.86 -28.39 33.02
N TRP A 4 -0.95 -29.67 33.37
CA TRP A 4 -1.32 -30.77 32.47
C TRP A 4 -1.92 -31.95 33.25
N GLY A 5 -2.47 -32.92 32.53
CA GLY A 5 -2.81 -34.24 33.04
C GLY A 5 -3.74 -34.20 34.25
N ASN A 6 -3.52 -35.11 35.18
CA ASN A 6 -4.32 -35.24 36.38
C ASN A 6 -3.88 -34.26 37.48
N PHE A 7 -4.16 -32.97 37.28
CA PHE A 7 -3.92 -31.89 38.25
C PHE A 7 -2.45 -31.60 38.60
N HIS A 8 -1.53 -31.79 37.65
CA HIS A 8 -0.13 -31.38 37.82
C HIS A 8 0.10 -29.93 37.41
N PHE A 9 1.05 -29.28 38.08
CA PHE A 9 1.43 -27.89 37.90
C PHE A 9 2.95 -27.76 37.95
N LYS A 10 3.50 -26.79 37.21
CA LYS A 10 4.93 -26.41 37.24
C LYS A 10 5.05 -24.88 37.32
N THR A 11 5.70 -24.36 38.36
CA THR A 11 5.88 -22.91 38.56
C THR A 11 6.77 -22.28 37.46
N PHE A 12 6.95 -20.95 37.49
CA PHE A 12 7.95 -20.29 36.65
C PHE A 12 9.38 -20.68 37.04
N ASP A 13 9.63 -20.92 38.33
CA ASP A 13 10.96 -21.17 38.90
C ASP A 13 11.32 -22.67 38.99
N GLY A 14 10.39 -23.56 38.61
CA GLY A 14 10.64 -24.96 38.22
C GLY A 14 9.91 -26.02 39.03
N ASP A 15 9.34 -25.68 40.20
CA ASP A 15 8.73 -26.63 41.14
C ASP A 15 7.51 -27.33 40.53
N ILE A 16 7.57 -28.66 40.41
CA ILE A 16 6.44 -29.51 39.99
C ILE A 16 5.63 -29.95 41.21
N PHE A 17 4.31 -29.79 41.16
CA PHE A 17 3.41 -30.18 42.25
C PHE A 17 2.02 -30.62 41.78
N TYR A 18 1.36 -31.43 42.61
CA TYR A 18 -0.01 -31.92 42.41
C TYR A 18 -1.02 -31.11 43.25
N PHE A 19 -2.09 -30.62 42.63
CA PHE A 19 -3.13 -29.84 43.30
C PHE A 19 -4.56 -30.08 42.75
N PRO A 20 -5.37 -30.96 43.39
CA PRO A 20 -6.66 -31.42 42.86
C PRO A 20 -7.84 -30.43 43.07
N GLY A 21 -7.61 -29.14 42.82
CA GLY A 21 -8.63 -28.09 42.93
C GLY A 21 -9.60 -28.05 41.74
N VAL A 22 -10.91 -28.05 42.02
CA VAL A 22 -11.99 -27.97 41.01
C VAL A 22 -12.80 -26.66 41.04
N CYS A 23 -12.46 -25.76 41.96
CA CYS A 23 -12.95 -24.39 42.02
C CYS A 23 -12.30 -23.52 40.91
N ASN A 24 -12.59 -22.22 40.94
CA ASN A 24 -11.85 -21.21 40.18
C ASN A 24 -10.59 -20.76 40.96
N TYR A 25 -9.43 -20.73 40.30
CA TYR A 25 -8.14 -20.37 40.92
C TYR A 25 -7.33 -19.41 40.04
N ILE A 26 -6.58 -18.51 40.66
CA ILE A 26 -5.58 -17.66 39.98
C ILE A 26 -4.41 -18.55 39.56
N PHE A 27 -4.22 -18.69 38.24
CA PHE A 27 -3.06 -19.38 37.68
C PHE A 27 -1.83 -18.45 37.73
N ALA A 28 -1.95 -17.24 37.16
CA ALA A 28 -0.94 -16.19 37.23
C ALA A 28 -1.59 -14.80 37.14
N SER A 29 -1.08 -13.82 37.90
CA SER A 29 -1.49 -12.41 37.86
C SER A 29 -0.30 -11.49 38.20
N ASN A 30 -0.31 -10.22 37.75
CA ASN A 30 0.60 -9.20 38.26
C ASN A 30 0.03 -8.63 39.59
N CYS A 31 0.65 -9.02 40.71
CA CYS A 31 0.11 -8.78 42.04
C CYS A 31 0.91 -7.76 42.89
N LYS A 32 2.04 -7.26 42.37
CA LYS A 32 2.97 -6.38 43.11
C LYS A 32 3.16 -5.00 42.46
N SER A 33 2.62 -4.79 41.26
CA SER A 33 2.47 -3.47 40.63
C SER A 33 1.33 -2.65 41.27
N ALA A 34 1.31 -1.34 41.00
CA ALA A 34 0.18 -0.45 41.33
C ALA A 34 -1.01 -0.61 40.35
N TYR A 35 -0.82 -1.31 39.24
CA TYR A 35 -1.83 -1.65 38.24
C TYR A 35 -1.71 -3.12 37.85
N GLU A 36 -2.84 -3.80 37.68
CA GLU A 36 -2.89 -5.23 37.32
C GLU A 36 -2.95 -5.38 35.79
N ASP A 37 -1.78 -5.50 35.15
CA ASP A 37 -1.65 -5.65 33.69
C ASP A 37 -2.31 -6.92 33.18
N PHE A 38 -2.19 -8.04 33.93
CA PHE A 38 -2.83 -9.31 33.59
C PHE A 38 -3.32 -10.08 34.82
N ASN A 39 -4.37 -10.88 34.62
CA ASN A 39 -4.88 -11.87 35.57
C ASN A 39 -5.47 -13.06 34.80
N ILE A 40 -4.92 -14.25 35.00
CA ILE A 40 -5.35 -15.52 34.38
C ILE A 40 -5.90 -16.43 35.47
N GLN A 41 -7.14 -16.87 35.28
CA GLN A 41 -7.87 -17.77 36.18
C GLN A 41 -8.32 -19.02 35.43
N ILE A 42 -8.25 -20.17 36.10
CA ILE A 42 -8.60 -21.46 35.51
C ILE A 42 -9.60 -22.22 36.39
N ARG A 43 -10.44 -23.03 35.74
CA ARG A 43 -11.35 -23.97 36.36
C ARG A 43 -11.20 -25.36 35.75
N ARG A 44 -10.86 -26.35 36.59
CA ARG A 44 -10.77 -27.78 36.22
C ARG A 44 -12.01 -28.54 36.68
N THR A 45 -12.41 -29.55 35.91
CA THR A 45 -13.51 -30.47 36.26
C THR A 45 -13.22 -31.87 35.71
N MET A 46 -13.64 -32.92 36.41
CA MET A 46 -13.65 -34.27 35.86
C MET A 46 -14.88 -34.47 34.95
N VAL A 47 -14.65 -34.92 33.72
CA VAL A 47 -15.66 -35.23 32.71
C VAL A 47 -15.32 -36.60 32.12
N GLU A 48 -16.25 -37.55 32.18
CA GLU A 48 -16.02 -38.95 31.75
C GLU A 48 -14.76 -39.57 32.40
N ASN A 49 -14.55 -39.26 33.69
CA ASN A 49 -13.36 -39.55 34.51
C ASN A 49 -12.05 -38.86 34.08
N ALA A 50 -11.96 -38.22 32.91
CA ALA A 50 -10.82 -37.41 32.52
C ALA A 50 -10.84 -36.01 33.19
N THR A 51 -9.69 -35.57 33.71
CA THR A 51 -9.54 -34.21 34.26
C THR A 51 -9.26 -33.22 33.13
N ILE A 52 -10.18 -32.28 32.89
CA ILE A 52 -10.04 -31.25 31.85
C ILE A 52 -10.19 -29.83 32.40
N ILE A 53 -9.71 -28.84 31.66
CA ILE A 53 -9.96 -27.42 31.90
C ILE A 53 -11.27 -27.07 31.18
N THR A 54 -12.28 -26.58 31.91
CA THR A 54 -13.59 -26.22 31.33
C THR A 54 -13.79 -24.72 31.11
N HIS A 55 -13.06 -23.89 31.85
CA HIS A 55 -13.13 -22.45 31.73
C HIS A 55 -11.75 -21.84 32.02
N ILE A 56 -11.31 -20.91 31.16
CA ILE A 56 -10.26 -19.94 31.47
C ILE A 56 -10.88 -18.55 31.39
N ILE A 57 -10.58 -17.70 32.37
CA ILE A 57 -10.86 -16.26 32.30
C ILE A 57 -9.50 -15.56 32.32
N MET A 58 -9.23 -14.72 31.32
CA MET A 58 -8.02 -13.90 31.32
C MET A 58 -8.37 -12.42 31.08
N LYS A 59 -7.93 -11.58 32.01
CA LYS A 59 -7.94 -10.12 31.90
C LYS A 59 -6.56 -9.67 31.44
N LEU A 60 -6.49 -8.90 30.35
CA LEU A 60 -5.26 -8.38 29.75
C LEU A 60 -5.47 -6.88 29.46
N GLU A 61 -4.75 -6.00 30.15
CA GLU A 61 -4.85 -4.51 30.08
C GLU A 61 -6.29 -3.95 30.18
N GLY A 62 -7.20 -4.71 30.79
CA GLY A 62 -8.61 -4.36 30.95
C GLY A 62 -9.57 -5.03 29.96
N ALA A 63 -9.09 -5.60 28.86
CA ALA A 63 -9.86 -6.53 28.04
C ALA A 63 -10.10 -7.83 28.82
N VAL A 64 -11.31 -8.37 28.76
CA VAL A 64 -11.70 -9.62 29.44
C VAL A 64 -12.05 -10.67 28.39
N ILE A 65 -11.31 -11.77 28.40
CA ILE A 65 -11.44 -12.90 27.49
C ILE A 65 -11.87 -14.13 28.28
N GLU A 66 -12.85 -14.86 27.77
CA GLU A 66 -13.33 -16.12 28.34
C GLU A 66 -13.12 -17.24 27.30
N LEU A 67 -12.36 -18.27 27.66
CA LEU A 67 -12.04 -19.41 26.79
C LEU A 67 -12.81 -20.65 27.24
N THR A 68 -13.51 -21.29 26.31
CA THR A 68 -14.29 -22.52 26.54
C THR A 68 -14.14 -23.48 25.35
N ARG A 69 -14.41 -24.78 25.55
CA ARG A 69 -14.47 -25.77 24.44
C ARG A 69 -15.49 -25.42 23.35
N SER A 70 -16.46 -24.55 23.64
CA SER A 70 -17.47 -24.06 22.69
C SER A 70 -17.06 -22.81 21.91
N GLY A 71 -15.94 -22.16 22.26
CA GLY A 71 -15.44 -20.95 21.60
C GLY A 71 -14.90 -19.90 22.57
N VAL A 72 -14.52 -18.75 22.00
CA VAL A 72 -13.93 -17.60 22.71
C VAL A 72 -14.94 -16.46 22.79
N LEU A 73 -15.07 -15.87 23.97
CA LEU A 73 -15.79 -14.62 24.19
C LEU A 73 -14.82 -13.49 24.55
N LEU A 74 -15.08 -12.29 24.05
CA LEU A 74 -14.43 -11.04 24.45
C LEU A 74 -15.50 -10.10 25.01
N ALA A 75 -15.35 -9.66 26.26
CA ALA A 75 -16.33 -8.85 26.98
C ALA A 75 -17.79 -9.37 26.84
N GLY A 76 -17.96 -10.69 26.96
CA GLY A 76 -19.26 -11.38 26.84
C GLY A 76 -19.82 -11.52 25.42
N LYS A 77 -19.07 -11.15 24.36
CA LYS A 77 -19.47 -11.34 22.95
C LYS A 77 -18.62 -12.42 22.28
N PRO A 78 -19.21 -13.33 21.48
CA PRO A 78 -18.42 -14.28 20.71
C PRO A 78 -17.62 -13.58 19.61
N ILE A 79 -16.36 -14.00 19.43
CA ILE A 79 -15.48 -13.54 18.35
C ILE A 79 -15.27 -14.66 17.33
N GLN A 80 -14.96 -14.30 16.09
CA GLN A 80 -14.41 -15.25 15.11
C GLN A 80 -12.89 -15.31 15.24
N LEU A 81 -12.30 -16.47 14.91
CA LEU A 81 -10.86 -16.69 15.00
C LEU A 81 -10.21 -16.77 13.60
N PRO A 82 -8.98 -16.23 13.45
CA PRO A 82 -8.25 -15.50 14.46
C PRO A 82 -8.77 -14.08 14.67
N TYR A 83 -8.51 -13.55 15.86
CA TYR A 83 -8.85 -12.20 16.28
C TYR A 83 -7.56 -11.44 16.58
N SER A 84 -7.41 -10.22 16.06
CA SER A 84 -6.23 -9.38 16.27
C SER A 84 -6.69 -7.93 16.44
N GLN A 85 -6.82 -7.46 17.69
CA GLN A 85 -7.14 -6.07 18.04
C GLN A 85 -6.63 -5.77 19.46
N MET A 86 -6.53 -4.49 19.84
CA MET A 86 -6.16 -4.06 21.20
C MET A 86 -4.82 -4.65 21.70
N GLY A 87 -3.88 -4.94 20.79
CA GLY A 87 -2.61 -5.59 21.14
C GLY A 87 -2.72 -7.07 21.56
N ILE A 88 -3.83 -7.73 21.24
CA ILE A 88 -4.10 -9.13 21.58
C ILE A 88 -4.42 -9.91 20.29
N LEU A 89 -3.58 -10.89 19.99
CA LEU A 89 -3.78 -11.89 18.93
C LEU A 89 -4.29 -13.20 19.54
N ILE A 90 -5.43 -13.69 19.07
CA ILE A 90 -6.00 -14.99 19.44
C ILE A 90 -6.13 -15.83 18.16
N GLU A 91 -5.35 -16.91 18.04
CA GLU A 91 -5.40 -17.80 16.87
C GLU A 91 -5.34 -19.29 17.23
N ARG A 92 -5.62 -20.15 16.24
CA ARG A 92 -5.39 -21.59 16.35
C ARG A 92 -4.10 -21.97 15.62
N SER A 93 -3.10 -22.41 16.37
CA SER A 93 -1.78 -22.81 15.87
C SER A 93 -1.54 -24.29 16.15
N ASN A 94 -1.26 -25.08 15.10
CA ASN A 94 -1.23 -26.56 15.08
C ASN A 94 -2.47 -27.25 15.68
N SER A 95 -2.52 -27.35 17.01
CA SER A 95 -3.57 -27.99 17.80
C SER A 95 -3.82 -27.27 19.13
N TYR A 96 -3.38 -26.02 19.22
CA TYR A 96 -3.51 -25.13 20.38
C TYR A 96 -4.31 -23.89 20.02
N LEU A 97 -5.08 -23.40 20.99
CA LEU A 97 -5.52 -22.01 21.03
C LEU A 97 -4.37 -21.19 21.62
N LYS A 98 -3.76 -20.31 20.81
CA LYS A 98 -2.70 -19.38 21.20
C LYS A 98 -3.30 -18.01 21.46
N VAL A 99 -2.97 -17.41 22.59
CA VAL A 99 -3.21 -16.00 22.90
C VAL A 99 -1.86 -15.33 23.10
N THR A 100 -1.51 -14.39 22.24
CA THR A 100 -0.32 -13.55 22.33
C THR A 100 -0.76 -12.12 22.66
N ALA A 101 -0.14 -11.49 23.66
CA ALA A 101 -0.46 -10.12 24.04
C ALA A 101 0.79 -9.23 24.10
N LYS A 102 0.67 -7.99 23.62
CA LYS A 102 1.76 -6.99 23.53
C LYS A 102 2.43 -6.68 24.87
N LEU A 103 1.72 -6.93 25.99
CA LEU A 103 2.27 -6.86 27.33
C LEU A 103 3.40 -7.88 27.60
N GLY A 104 3.70 -8.81 26.68
CA GLY A 104 4.80 -9.78 26.82
C GLY A 104 4.32 -11.05 27.50
N LEU A 105 3.20 -11.59 27.02
CA LEU A 105 2.56 -12.79 27.54
C LEU A 105 2.13 -13.68 26.36
N VAL A 106 2.55 -14.94 26.40
CA VAL A 106 2.08 -15.99 25.50
C VAL A 106 1.36 -17.05 26.34
N PHE A 107 0.15 -17.39 25.92
CA PHE A 107 -0.70 -18.41 26.51
C PHE A 107 -1.05 -19.44 25.45
N LEU A 108 -0.91 -20.72 25.78
CA LEU A 108 -1.23 -21.85 24.90
C LEU A 108 -2.10 -22.85 25.66
N TRP A 109 -3.22 -23.25 25.08
CA TRP A 109 -4.12 -24.28 25.63
C TRP A 109 -4.52 -25.28 24.54
N ASN A 110 -4.43 -26.58 24.83
CA ASN A 110 -4.75 -27.67 23.88
C ASN A 110 -6.26 -27.90 23.68
N GLU A 111 -7.11 -26.99 24.17
CA GLU A 111 -8.56 -27.18 24.29
C GLU A 111 -8.96 -28.43 25.12
N GLU A 112 -8.05 -29.01 25.92
CA GLU A 112 -8.27 -30.18 26.78
C GLU A 112 -7.81 -29.93 28.24
N ASP A 113 -6.66 -30.46 28.64
CA ASP A 113 -6.14 -30.57 30.00
C ASP A 113 -4.83 -29.79 30.23
N ALA A 114 -4.17 -29.35 29.16
CA ALA A 114 -2.79 -28.87 29.17
C ALA A 114 -2.69 -27.41 28.72
N LEU A 115 -2.05 -26.60 29.56
CA LEU A 115 -2.00 -25.14 29.46
C LEU A 115 -0.60 -24.65 29.85
N LEU A 116 -0.03 -23.79 29.02
CA LEU A 116 1.29 -23.16 29.18
C LEU A 116 1.13 -21.64 29.20
N VAL A 117 1.84 -20.98 30.11
CA VAL A 117 1.99 -19.51 30.15
C VAL A 117 3.47 -19.16 30.22
N GLU A 118 3.87 -18.28 29.30
CA GLU A 118 5.18 -17.65 29.21
C GLU A 118 5.02 -16.14 29.47
N LEU A 119 6.00 -15.55 30.15
CA LEU A 119 5.99 -14.14 30.54
C LEU A 119 7.35 -13.50 30.29
N ASP A 120 7.32 -12.26 29.83
CA ASP A 120 8.51 -11.42 29.72
C ASP A 120 9.19 -11.22 31.08
N LYS A 121 10.53 -11.19 31.06
CA LYS A 121 11.39 -11.08 32.24
C LYS A 121 11.14 -9.81 33.08
N LYS A 122 10.50 -8.77 32.55
CA LYS A 122 10.06 -7.58 33.31
C LYS A 122 9.09 -7.93 34.44
N TYR A 123 8.34 -9.03 34.33
CA TYR A 123 7.45 -9.53 35.38
C TYR A 123 8.16 -10.32 36.48
N ALA A 124 9.48 -10.52 36.40
CA ALA A 124 10.23 -11.23 37.42
C ALA A 124 10.09 -10.56 38.79
N ASN A 125 9.90 -11.36 39.84
CA ASN A 125 9.52 -10.94 41.20
C ASN A 125 8.16 -10.21 41.31
N GLN A 126 7.36 -10.04 40.25
CA GLN A 126 6.09 -9.29 40.30
C GLN A 126 4.82 -10.16 40.36
N THR A 127 4.90 -11.44 39.96
CA THR A 127 3.71 -12.30 39.79
C THR A 127 3.18 -12.86 41.11
N CYS A 128 1.95 -13.37 41.09
CA CYS A 128 1.43 -14.34 42.05
C CYS A 128 0.38 -15.27 41.41
N GLY A 129 -0.05 -16.30 42.13
CA GLY A 129 -0.95 -17.37 41.66
C GLY A 129 -0.31 -18.75 41.84
N LEU A 130 -0.93 -19.78 41.26
CA LEU A 130 -0.40 -21.15 41.24
C LEU A 130 0.98 -21.26 40.56
N CYS A 131 1.32 -20.31 39.69
CA CYS A 131 2.60 -20.27 38.96
C CYS A 131 3.81 -19.74 39.76
N GLY A 132 3.64 -19.28 41.01
CA GLY A 132 4.73 -18.68 41.78
C GLY A 132 4.97 -17.19 41.47
N ASP A 133 6.09 -16.65 41.95
CA ASP A 133 6.40 -15.21 41.85
C ASP A 133 7.57 -14.84 40.90
N PHE A 134 8.05 -15.82 40.12
CA PHE A 134 8.99 -15.66 39.00
C PHE A 134 10.29 -14.94 39.40
N ASN A 135 10.92 -15.42 40.47
CA ASN A 135 12.06 -14.72 41.09
C ASN A 135 13.45 -15.24 40.66
N GLY A 136 13.50 -16.37 39.96
CA GLY A 136 14.72 -17.01 39.44
C GLY A 136 15.52 -17.81 40.47
N ILE A 137 14.98 -18.04 41.67
CA ILE A 137 15.60 -18.85 42.74
C ILE A 137 14.93 -20.24 42.72
N PRO A 138 15.60 -21.29 42.24
CA PRO A 138 14.98 -22.60 42.08
C PRO A 138 14.80 -23.34 43.42
N VAL A 139 13.78 -24.20 43.46
CA VAL A 139 13.43 -25.17 44.50
C VAL A 139 12.76 -24.60 45.77
N ASN A 140 11.44 -24.78 45.85
CA ASN A 140 10.61 -24.75 47.06
C ASN A 140 10.51 -23.41 47.81
N ASN A 141 10.78 -22.27 47.18
CA ASN A 141 10.66 -20.96 47.82
C ASN A 141 9.20 -20.44 47.86
N GLU A 142 8.38 -20.79 46.85
CA GLU A 142 6.96 -20.43 46.73
C GLU A 142 6.15 -21.07 47.87
N PHE A 143 6.59 -22.24 48.31
CA PHE A 143 6.05 -22.95 49.47
C PHE A 143 6.52 -22.37 50.82
N VAL A 144 7.31 -21.29 50.89
CA VAL A 144 7.76 -20.70 52.17
C VAL A 144 7.14 -19.32 52.41
N LYS A 145 6.15 -19.27 53.31
CA LYS A 145 5.49 -18.01 53.73
C LYS A 145 5.82 -17.72 55.18
N GLN A 146 6.46 -16.57 55.44
CA GLN A 146 6.86 -16.12 56.80
C GLN A 146 7.64 -17.21 57.58
N ASN A 147 8.67 -17.80 56.95
CA ASN A 147 9.48 -18.92 57.46
C ASN A 147 8.70 -20.22 57.76
N THR A 148 7.43 -20.33 57.36
CA THR A 148 6.64 -21.57 57.47
C THR A 148 6.57 -22.25 56.10
N LYS A 149 6.94 -23.53 56.02
CA LYS A 149 6.76 -24.32 54.80
C LYS A 149 5.31 -24.82 54.69
N LEU A 150 4.65 -24.48 53.60
CA LEU A 150 3.31 -24.90 53.20
C LEU A 150 3.37 -26.27 52.50
N THR A 151 2.25 -27.00 52.50
CA THR A 151 2.05 -28.11 51.55
C THR A 151 1.51 -27.58 50.21
N PRO A 152 1.67 -28.32 49.09
CA PRO A 152 1.06 -27.93 47.82
C PRO A 152 -0.46 -27.69 47.89
N LEU A 153 -1.16 -28.46 48.72
CA LEU A 153 -2.60 -28.28 48.96
C LEU A 153 -2.92 -26.95 49.67
N GLN A 154 -2.12 -26.57 50.67
CA GLN A 154 -2.25 -25.26 51.35
C GLN A 154 -1.90 -24.10 50.41
N PHE A 155 -0.84 -24.25 49.61
CA PHE A 155 -0.43 -23.27 48.63
C PHE A 155 -1.49 -23.06 47.54
N GLY A 156 -2.09 -24.13 47.02
CA GLY A 156 -3.14 -24.06 46.01
C GLY A 156 -4.46 -23.48 46.53
N ASN A 157 -4.91 -23.88 47.73
CA ASN A 157 -6.12 -23.32 48.34
C ASN A 157 -5.99 -21.79 48.58
N MET A 158 -4.77 -21.28 48.80
CA MET A 158 -4.53 -19.84 48.91
C MET A 158 -4.72 -19.05 47.60
N GLN A 159 -4.79 -19.70 46.43
CA GLN A 159 -5.00 -19.04 45.12
C GLN A 159 -6.47 -19.07 44.66
N LYS A 160 -7.37 -19.57 45.52
CA LYS A 160 -8.80 -19.76 45.23
C LYS A 160 -9.54 -18.42 45.13
N MET A 161 -10.40 -18.30 44.12
CA MET A 161 -11.24 -17.13 43.88
C MET A 161 -12.69 -17.58 43.64
N ASP A 162 -13.45 -17.75 44.72
CA ASP A 162 -14.89 -18.02 44.66
C ASP A 162 -15.64 -16.86 43.98
N GLY A 163 -16.58 -17.18 43.09
CA GLY A 163 -17.44 -16.19 42.44
C GLY A 163 -18.45 -15.55 43.41
N PRO A 164 -19.03 -14.39 43.08
CA PRO A 164 -19.91 -13.63 43.99
C PRO A 164 -21.23 -14.34 44.38
N THR A 165 -21.56 -15.45 43.72
CA THR A 165 -22.70 -16.32 44.01
C THR A 165 -22.29 -17.79 44.15
N GLU A 166 -20.99 -18.07 44.24
CA GLU A 166 -20.43 -19.41 44.36
C GLU A 166 -19.77 -19.58 45.74
N GLN A 167 -19.86 -20.78 46.30
CA GLN A 167 -19.08 -21.18 47.46
C GLN A 167 -18.62 -22.61 47.20
N CYS A 168 -17.39 -22.74 46.69
CA CYS A 168 -16.79 -24.03 46.38
C CYS A 168 -16.10 -24.61 47.63
N ASP A 169 -16.07 -25.93 47.78
CA ASP A 169 -15.35 -26.59 48.87
C ASP A 169 -13.87 -26.79 48.52
N ASP A 170 -13.01 -26.68 49.53
CA ASP A 170 -11.57 -26.95 49.38
C ASP A 170 -11.30 -28.45 49.14
N PRO A 171 -10.33 -28.82 48.29
CA PRO A 171 -9.98 -30.23 48.06
C PRO A 171 -9.53 -30.91 49.36
N VAL A 172 -10.18 -32.02 49.70
CA VAL A 172 -9.88 -32.82 50.88
C VAL A 172 -8.50 -33.48 50.73
N PRO A 173 -7.62 -33.48 51.75
CA PRO A 173 -6.37 -34.24 51.70
C PRO A 173 -6.65 -35.73 51.51
N SER A 174 -6.31 -36.29 50.35
CA SER A 174 -6.53 -37.70 50.04
C SER A 174 -5.80 -38.62 51.03
N ALA A 175 -6.55 -39.37 51.83
CA ALA A 175 -6.02 -40.40 52.73
C ALA A 175 -5.37 -41.60 52.01
N VAL A 176 -5.35 -41.58 50.67
CA VAL A 176 -4.81 -42.62 49.78
C VAL A 176 -3.55 -42.12 49.02
N LEU A 177 -2.81 -41.16 49.59
CA LEU A 177 -1.38 -41.00 49.29
C LEU A 177 -0.57 -42.06 50.07
N GLY A 178 -0.90 -43.33 49.84
CA GLY A 178 0.01 -44.43 50.16
C GLY A 178 1.21 -44.33 49.24
N ASN A 179 2.42 -44.56 49.76
CA ASN A 179 3.63 -44.50 48.93
C ASN A 179 3.48 -45.41 47.71
N CYS A 180 3.57 -44.83 46.51
CA CYS A 180 3.70 -45.58 45.25
C CYS A 180 5.13 -46.16 45.10
N THR A 181 5.55 -46.94 46.09
CA THR A 181 6.68 -47.85 45.91
C THR A 181 6.33 -48.85 44.81
N ALA A 182 7.33 -49.23 44.03
CA ALA A 182 7.20 -50.17 42.91
C ALA A 182 6.69 -51.58 43.31
N GLU A 183 6.44 -51.84 44.60
CA GLU A 183 5.81 -53.05 45.09
C GLU A 183 4.28 -53.01 45.05
N PHE A 184 3.63 -51.84 45.16
CA PHE A 184 2.16 -51.74 45.08
C PHE A 184 1.66 -52.04 43.66
N VAL A 185 2.43 -51.61 42.66
CA VAL A 185 2.23 -51.87 41.23
C VAL A 185 2.35 -53.36 40.86
N ARG A 186 2.87 -54.24 41.75
CA ARG A 186 2.96 -55.69 41.51
C ARG A 186 1.64 -56.45 41.69
N ILE A 187 0.61 -55.83 42.25
CA ILE A 187 -0.54 -56.56 42.81
C ILE A 187 -1.70 -56.75 41.81
N SER A 188 -1.68 -56.03 40.67
CA SER A 188 -2.69 -56.17 39.60
C SER A 188 -2.06 -56.65 38.29
N PHE A 189 -2.81 -57.47 37.55
CA PHE A 189 -2.46 -58.16 36.29
C PHE A 189 -1.31 -59.18 36.36
N SER A 190 -1.66 -60.45 36.11
CA SER A 190 -0.72 -61.59 36.15
C SER A 190 -0.57 -62.35 34.81
N GLU A 191 -1.07 -61.80 33.68
CA GLU A 191 -1.12 -62.53 32.39
C GLU A 191 -0.52 -61.78 31.17
N LEU A 192 -0.15 -60.50 31.27
CA LEU A 192 0.74 -59.84 30.30
C LEU A 192 1.96 -59.26 31.03
N GLY A 193 3.17 -59.72 30.65
CA GLY A 193 4.42 -59.44 31.35
C GLY A 193 5.05 -58.09 31.04
N LEU A 194 4.35 -56.99 31.30
CA LEU A 194 4.89 -55.62 31.23
C LEU A 194 4.77 -54.92 32.58
N PHE A 195 5.84 -54.28 33.05
CA PHE A 195 5.89 -53.62 34.35
C PHE A 195 5.54 -52.13 34.20
N PHE A 196 4.42 -51.66 34.76
CA PHE A 196 4.01 -50.24 34.66
C PHE A 196 5.04 -49.27 35.26
N GLY A 197 5.68 -49.62 36.39
CA GLY A 197 6.80 -48.83 36.93
C GLY A 197 8.04 -48.77 36.01
N SER A 198 8.11 -49.58 34.95
CA SER A 198 9.16 -49.52 33.94
C SER A 198 8.79 -48.70 32.70
N ILE A 199 7.50 -48.54 32.34
CA ILE A 199 7.14 -47.88 31.08
C ILE A 199 7.43 -46.38 31.11
N CYS A 200 7.21 -45.71 32.25
CA CYS A 200 7.62 -44.31 32.45
C CYS A 200 9.12 -44.12 32.18
N GLN A 201 9.96 -44.97 32.80
CA GLN A 201 11.41 -44.95 32.61
C GLN A 201 11.80 -45.26 31.15
N ILE A 202 11.27 -46.35 30.58
CA ILE A 202 11.62 -46.83 29.23
C ILE A 202 11.27 -45.80 28.15
N VAL A 203 10.11 -45.14 28.25
CA VAL A 203 9.68 -44.14 27.27
C VAL A 203 10.49 -42.85 27.45
N LEU A 204 10.55 -42.29 28.65
CA LEU A 204 11.20 -40.99 28.89
C LEU A 204 12.74 -41.03 28.72
N THR A 205 13.39 -42.18 28.93
CA THR A 205 14.83 -42.36 28.60
C THR A 205 15.06 -43.07 27.26
N SER A 206 14.06 -43.14 26.37
CA SER A 206 14.25 -43.70 25.03
C SER A 206 15.07 -42.77 24.11
N GLU A 207 15.54 -43.31 22.98
CA GLU A 207 16.26 -42.54 21.95
C GLU A 207 15.44 -41.32 21.46
N ALA A 208 14.11 -41.35 21.55
CA ALA A 208 13.25 -40.25 21.13
C ALA A 208 13.38 -38.98 21.99
N PHE A 209 13.75 -39.13 23.27
CA PHE A 209 13.93 -38.04 24.23
C PHE A 209 15.42 -37.78 24.56
N LYS A 210 16.34 -38.35 23.79
CA LYS A 210 17.79 -38.27 24.04
C LYS A 210 18.37 -36.86 23.98
N SER A 211 17.78 -35.99 23.18
CA SER A 211 18.03 -34.55 23.13
C SER A 211 17.50 -33.84 24.39
N CYS A 212 16.34 -34.27 24.89
CA CYS A 212 15.64 -33.73 26.06
C CYS A 212 16.37 -33.99 27.37
N ASN A 213 16.88 -35.21 27.55
CA ASN A 213 17.58 -35.68 28.75
C ASN A 213 18.92 -34.95 29.04
N VAL A 214 19.29 -33.95 28.23
CA VAL A 214 20.45 -33.06 28.42
C VAL A 214 20.02 -31.65 28.85
N LEU A 215 18.76 -31.27 28.63
CA LEU A 215 18.21 -29.92 28.77
C LEU A 215 17.18 -29.80 29.89
N VAL A 216 16.39 -30.87 30.14
CA VAL A 216 15.34 -30.93 31.15
C VAL A 216 15.54 -32.18 31.99
N ASP A 217 15.59 -32.03 33.32
CA ASP A 217 15.67 -33.19 34.22
C ASP A 217 14.44 -34.09 34.00
N VAL A 218 14.69 -35.38 33.83
CA VAL A 218 13.68 -36.39 33.51
C VAL A 218 13.11 -37.05 34.76
N GLN A 219 13.80 -36.94 35.91
CA GLN A 219 13.43 -37.66 37.13
C GLN A 219 12.06 -37.24 37.67
N ASP A 220 11.81 -35.93 37.75
CA ASP A 220 10.52 -35.40 38.24
C ASP A 220 9.35 -35.83 37.34
N TYR A 221 9.57 -35.93 36.03
CA TYR A 221 8.57 -36.38 35.06
C TYR A 221 8.34 -37.91 35.11
N ILE A 222 9.37 -38.70 35.43
CA ILE A 222 9.22 -40.14 35.72
C ILE A 222 8.40 -40.33 37.01
N GLU A 223 8.69 -39.57 38.07
CA GLU A 223 7.94 -39.65 39.33
C GLU A 223 6.49 -39.15 39.18
N THR A 224 6.26 -38.11 38.38
CA THR A 224 4.92 -37.65 37.99
C THR A 224 4.16 -38.72 37.21
N CYS A 225 4.78 -39.36 36.22
CA CYS A 225 4.19 -40.46 35.44
C CYS A 225 3.82 -41.67 36.31
N ILE A 226 4.64 -42.00 37.32
CA ILE A 226 4.33 -43.05 38.30
C ILE A 226 3.12 -42.65 39.18
N GLN A 227 3.00 -41.38 39.55
CA GLN A 227 1.83 -40.87 40.28
C GLN A 227 0.55 -40.90 39.43
N ASP A 228 0.62 -40.52 38.15
CA ASP A 228 -0.49 -40.64 37.19
C ASP A 228 -0.99 -42.08 37.10
N LEU A 229 -0.11 -43.04 36.82
CA LEU A 229 -0.45 -44.47 36.73
C LEU A 229 -0.97 -45.05 38.06
N CYS A 230 -0.64 -44.45 39.20
CA CYS A 230 -1.15 -44.83 40.52
C CYS A 230 -2.55 -44.30 40.84
N GLN A 231 -2.92 -43.13 40.31
CA GLN A 231 -4.15 -42.41 40.67
C GLN A 231 -5.25 -42.54 39.60
N CYS A 232 -4.88 -42.84 38.37
CA CYS A 232 -5.78 -43.03 37.24
C CYS A 232 -6.47 -44.41 37.30
N ASP A 233 -7.69 -44.53 36.78
CA ASP A 233 -8.33 -45.84 36.63
C ASP A 233 -7.64 -46.68 35.54
N ASN A 234 -7.65 -48.02 35.70
CA ASN A 234 -7.05 -48.95 34.74
C ASN A 234 -7.67 -48.83 33.33
N SER A 235 -8.90 -48.32 33.20
CA SER A 235 -9.53 -48.04 31.90
C SER A 235 -8.97 -46.80 31.18
N MET A 236 -8.20 -45.95 31.88
CA MET A 236 -7.65 -44.69 31.40
C MET A 236 -6.13 -44.55 31.59
N ALA A 237 -5.45 -45.60 32.06
CA ALA A 237 -4.03 -45.55 32.41
C ALA A 237 -3.16 -44.98 31.28
N ASP A 238 -3.49 -45.31 30.02
CA ASP A 238 -2.88 -44.71 28.83
C ASP A 238 -3.07 -43.19 28.81
N PHE A 239 -4.30 -42.67 28.87
CA PHE A 239 -4.60 -41.24 28.82
C PHE A 239 -3.80 -40.44 29.85
N CYS A 240 -3.82 -40.86 31.12
CA CYS A 240 -3.09 -40.16 32.18
C CYS A 240 -1.57 -40.15 31.94
N MET A 241 -0.99 -41.30 31.56
CA MET A 241 0.43 -41.44 31.24
C MET A 241 0.84 -40.62 30.01
N CYS A 242 0.03 -40.64 28.95
CA CYS A 242 0.29 -39.95 27.68
C CYS A 242 0.44 -38.42 27.87
N ASN A 243 -0.26 -37.83 28.84
CA ASN A 243 -0.27 -36.39 29.03
C ASN A 243 1.02 -35.89 29.71
N THR A 244 1.58 -36.66 30.65
CA THR A 244 2.90 -36.38 31.23
C THR A 244 4.05 -36.65 30.26
N PHE A 245 3.94 -37.66 29.38
CA PHE A 245 4.87 -37.83 28.25
C PHE A 245 4.81 -36.64 27.26
N ALA A 246 3.60 -36.15 26.96
CA ALA A 246 3.41 -34.97 26.11
C ALA A 246 3.93 -33.68 26.77
N GLU A 247 3.81 -33.50 28.09
CA GLU A 247 4.44 -32.37 28.80
C GLU A 247 5.96 -32.44 28.70
N TYR A 248 6.59 -33.59 28.94
CA TYR A 248 8.04 -33.71 28.82
C TYR A 248 8.54 -33.41 27.38
N SER A 249 7.80 -33.86 26.37
CA SER A 249 8.03 -33.51 24.95
C SER A 249 8.03 -32.00 24.71
N ARG A 250 7.00 -31.30 25.21
CA ARG A 250 6.82 -29.85 25.03
C ARG A 250 7.84 -29.03 25.82
N GLN A 251 8.12 -29.41 27.06
CA GLN A 251 9.15 -28.79 27.91
C GLN A 251 10.55 -28.97 27.32
N CYS A 252 10.83 -30.12 26.69
CA CYS A 252 12.04 -30.36 25.92
C CYS A 252 12.16 -29.43 24.71
N ALA A 253 11.12 -29.30 23.90
CA ALA A 253 11.11 -28.43 22.72
C ALA A 253 11.28 -26.95 23.11
N HIS A 254 10.58 -26.50 24.16
CA HIS A 254 10.70 -25.16 24.73
C HIS A 254 12.12 -24.87 25.26
N ALA A 255 12.80 -25.87 25.83
CA ALA A 255 14.21 -25.76 26.25
C ALA A 255 15.23 -25.77 25.09
N GLY A 256 14.79 -25.68 23.83
CA GLY A 256 15.64 -25.75 22.63
C GLY A 256 16.02 -27.17 22.20
N GLY A 257 15.37 -28.19 22.77
CA GLY A 257 15.51 -29.58 22.37
C GLY A 257 14.74 -29.92 21.10
N GLN A 258 14.99 -31.11 20.56
CA GLN A 258 14.24 -31.65 19.42
C GLN A 258 13.80 -33.08 19.77
N PRO A 259 12.62 -33.27 20.37
CA PRO A 259 12.05 -34.59 20.61
C PRO A 259 11.71 -35.27 19.27
N LEU A 260 12.00 -36.57 19.16
CA LEU A 260 11.53 -37.38 18.04
C LEU A 260 10.13 -37.92 18.33
N ASN A 261 9.42 -38.36 17.28
CA ASN A 261 8.10 -38.98 17.40
C ASN A 261 8.15 -40.25 18.26
N TRP A 262 7.73 -40.14 19.53
CA TRP A 262 7.62 -41.24 20.48
C TRP A 262 6.25 -41.94 20.44
N ARG A 263 5.21 -41.27 19.92
CA ARG A 263 3.87 -41.85 19.71
C ARG A 263 3.90 -42.91 18.61
N THR A 264 3.17 -44.00 18.81
CA THR A 264 3.02 -45.10 17.85
C THR A 264 1.54 -45.50 17.71
N SER A 265 1.24 -46.53 16.91
CA SER A 265 -0.10 -47.13 16.85
C SER A 265 -0.51 -47.86 18.14
N GLU A 266 0.45 -48.16 19.02
CA GLU A 266 0.26 -48.92 20.27
C GLU A 266 0.54 -48.06 21.52
N LEU A 267 1.18 -46.89 21.36
CA LEU A 267 1.51 -45.97 22.45
C LEU A 267 1.03 -44.55 22.09
N CYS A 268 0.01 -44.07 22.81
CA CYS A 268 -0.50 -42.70 22.72
C CYS A 268 -0.81 -42.18 21.30
N PRO A 269 -1.50 -42.94 20.42
CA PRO A 269 -1.78 -42.53 19.06
C PRO A 269 -2.62 -41.24 19.00
N LYS A 270 -2.20 -40.29 18.16
CA LYS A 270 -2.98 -39.10 17.79
C LYS A 270 -3.32 -39.15 16.29
N SER A 271 -4.57 -38.86 15.95
CA SER A 271 -5.03 -38.67 14.57
C SER A 271 -4.91 -37.19 14.18
N CYS A 272 -4.70 -36.93 12.89
CA CYS A 272 -4.64 -35.59 12.31
C CYS A 272 -5.73 -35.40 11.26
N PRO A 273 -6.20 -34.16 11.02
CA PRO A 273 -7.15 -33.88 9.96
C PRO A 273 -6.51 -34.02 8.57
N PHE A 274 -7.34 -34.20 7.55
CA PHE A 274 -6.94 -34.36 6.15
C PHE A 274 -5.91 -35.50 5.95
N ASN A 275 -4.76 -35.19 5.36
CA ASN A 275 -3.60 -36.07 5.13
C ASN A 275 -2.35 -35.60 5.90
N MET A 276 -2.53 -34.75 6.91
CA MET A 276 -1.46 -34.24 7.78
C MET A 276 -0.92 -35.37 8.68
N GLN A 277 0.27 -35.17 9.24
CA GLN A 277 0.92 -36.15 10.13
C GLN A 277 1.34 -35.50 11.44
N HIS A 278 1.20 -36.23 12.55
CA HIS A 278 1.64 -35.76 13.86
C HIS A 278 3.17 -35.73 13.93
N GLN A 279 3.72 -34.63 14.43
CA GLN A 279 5.12 -34.51 14.82
C GLN A 279 5.22 -33.94 16.24
N GLU A 280 6.24 -34.33 16.98
CA GLU A 280 6.51 -33.82 18.34
C GLU A 280 7.32 -32.50 18.33
N CYS A 281 7.99 -32.23 17.21
CA CYS A 281 8.79 -31.03 16.97
C CYS A 281 8.55 -30.56 15.53
N GLY A 282 7.33 -30.09 15.25
CA GLY A 282 6.97 -29.44 13.99
C GLY A 282 7.10 -27.92 14.06
N SER A 283 7.25 -27.25 12.92
CA SER A 283 7.08 -25.79 12.84
C SER A 283 5.60 -25.45 13.09
N PRO A 284 5.26 -24.59 14.07
CA PRO A 284 3.88 -24.10 14.20
C PRO A 284 3.49 -23.15 13.05
N CYS A 285 4.48 -22.53 12.40
CA CYS A 285 4.31 -21.85 11.13
C CYS A 285 4.30 -22.86 9.98
N SER A 286 3.12 -23.43 9.68
CA SER A 286 2.94 -24.28 8.50
C SER A 286 3.02 -23.47 7.19
N ASP A 287 3.75 -24.00 6.20
CA ASP A 287 3.80 -23.45 4.84
C ASP A 287 2.51 -23.72 4.07
N THR A 288 2.07 -22.72 3.29
CA THR A 288 0.77 -22.77 2.58
C THR A 288 0.90 -22.48 1.09
N CYS A 289 -0.20 -22.58 0.35
CA CYS A 289 -0.23 -22.21 -1.07
C CYS A 289 -0.10 -20.71 -1.30
N THR A 290 -0.63 -19.87 -0.40
CA THR A 290 -0.41 -18.41 -0.46
C THR A 290 0.98 -18.00 0.03
N ASN A 291 1.47 -18.56 1.14
CA ASN A 291 2.81 -18.30 1.66
C ASN A 291 3.64 -19.60 1.83
N PRO A 292 4.38 -20.02 0.78
CA PRO A 292 5.14 -21.26 0.77
C PRO A 292 6.52 -21.17 1.46
N GLU A 293 6.76 -20.12 2.25
CA GLU A 293 8.00 -19.86 3.00
C GLU A 293 7.74 -19.40 4.44
N ARG A 294 6.51 -19.59 4.95
CA ARG A 294 6.11 -19.15 6.30
C ARG A 294 6.94 -19.83 7.39
N SER A 295 7.32 -21.10 7.21
CA SER A 295 8.12 -21.86 8.18
C SER A 295 9.51 -21.26 8.41
N ALA A 296 10.12 -20.64 7.39
CA ALA A 296 11.41 -19.98 7.50
C ALA A 296 11.38 -18.70 8.36
N LEU A 297 10.19 -18.12 8.57
CA LEU A 297 9.97 -16.93 9.39
C LEU A 297 9.50 -17.24 10.81
N CYS A 298 9.32 -18.50 11.18
CA CYS A 298 8.84 -18.81 12.52
C CYS A 298 9.85 -18.33 13.59
N GLU A 299 9.32 -17.69 14.62
CA GLU A 299 10.03 -17.26 15.83
C GLU A 299 9.75 -18.21 17.01
N ASP A 300 8.55 -18.80 17.04
CA ASP A 300 8.21 -19.89 17.95
C ASP A 300 9.20 -21.05 17.80
N HIS A 301 9.57 -21.67 18.94
CA HIS A 301 10.23 -22.97 18.93
C HIS A 301 9.33 -24.04 18.30
N CYS A 302 9.89 -25.21 17.96
CA CYS A 302 9.05 -26.30 17.45
C CYS A 302 8.02 -26.73 18.50
N MET A 303 6.82 -27.11 18.06
CA MET A 303 5.73 -27.57 18.91
C MET A 303 5.17 -28.89 18.39
N ASP A 304 4.45 -29.63 19.24
CA ASP A 304 3.75 -30.83 18.81
C ASP A 304 2.46 -30.49 18.04
N GLY A 305 2.00 -31.45 17.24
CA GLY A 305 0.74 -31.36 16.50
C GLY A 305 0.86 -31.79 15.03
N CYS A 306 -0.13 -31.40 14.24
CA CYS A 306 -0.31 -31.87 12.87
C CYS A 306 0.35 -30.94 11.85
N VAL A 307 1.27 -31.48 11.04
CA VAL A 307 1.99 -30.75 9.98
C VAL A 307 1.92 -31.48 8.64
N CYS A 308 2.24 -30.79 7.54
CA CYS A 308 2.30 -31.41 6.22
C CYS A 308 3.52 -32.33 6.07
N PRO A 309 3.36 -33.54 5.48
CA PRO A 309 4.46 -34.50 5.38
C PRO A 309 5.46 -34.12 4.28
N PRO A 310 6.77 -34.38 4.46
CA PRO A 310 7.76 -34.18 3.39
C PRO A 310 7.46 -35.07 2.17
N GLY A 311 7.66 -34.52 0.98
CA GLY A 311 7.28 -35.16 -0.29
C GLY A 311 7.92 -36.53 -0.51
N LYS A 312 7.12 -37.51 -0.91
CA LYS A 312 7.59 -38.88 -1.18
C LYS A 312 8.37 -38.94 -2.50
N LEU A 313 9.69 -39.00 -2.40
CA LEU A 313 10.63 -39.22 -3.53
C LEU A 313 10.44 -40.61 -4.16
N THR A 314 9.55 -40.72 -5.14
CA THR A 314 9.29 -41.94 -5.93
C THR A 314 10.19 -42.10 -7.16
N SER A 315 11.51 -41.87 -7.00
CA SER A 315 12.49 -42.28 -8.02
C SER A 315 13.89 -42.51 -7.44
N TYR A 316 14.51 -43.64 -7.81
CA TYR A 316 15.85 -44.03 -7.37
C TYR A 316 16.96 -43.47 -8.28
N THR A 317 17.43 -42.25 -8.03
CA THR A 317 18.72 -41.75 -8.55
C THR A 317 19.48 -40.96 -7.49
N PHE A 318 20.61 -41.51 -7.03
CA PHE A 318 21.28 -41.11 -5.78
C PHE A 318 22.08 -39.78 -5.85
N LEU A 319 21.98 -39.03 -6.94
CA LEU A 319 22.88 -37.92 -7.29
C LEU A 319 22.21 -36.55 -7.49
N ILE A 320 20.87 -36.45 -7.39
CA ILE A 320 20.13 -35.16 -7.52
C ILE A 320 19.44 -34.81 -6.18
N LYS A 321 20.14 -35.04 -5.06
CA LYS A 321 19.55 -34.96 -3.71
C LYS A 321 19.25 -33.55 -3.21
N ILE A 322 19.92 -32.52 -3.74
CA ILE A 322 19.78 -31.12 -3.29
C ILE A 322 18.79 -30.35 -4.17
N ILE A 323 18.87 -30.49 -5.50
CA ILE A 323 18.05 -29.71 -6.45
C ILE A 323 16.56 -30.12 -6.39
N LEU A 324 16.26 -31.42 -6.17
CA LEU A 324 14.87 -31.90 -6.10
C LEU A 324 14.18 -31.68 -4.75
N PHE A 325 14.93 -31.42 -3.67
CA PHE A 325 14.34 -31.33 -2.32
C PHE A 325 13.37 -30.15 -2.19
N PHE A 326 13.76 -28.98 -2.73
CA PHE A 326 12.90 -27.79 -2.82
C PHE A 326 11.75 -27.91 -3.85
N SER A 327 11.78 -28.94 -4.73
CA SER A 327 10.80 -29.09 -5.81
C SER A 327 9.60 -29.99 -5.47
N LEU A 328 9.57 -30.63 -4.29
CA LEU A 328 8.53 -31.61 -3.92
C LEU A 328 7.98 -31.44 -2.50
N GLY A 329 8.13 -30.26 -1.89
CA GLY A 329 7.46 -29.94 -0.62
C GLY A 329 5.93 -29.99 -0.76
N MET A 330 5.28 -30.56 0.26
CA MET A 330 3.82 -30.49 0.43
C MET A 330 3.51 -29.27 1.28
N VAL A 331 2.61 -28.41 0.83
CA VAL A 331 2.12 -27.22 1.54
C VAL A 331 0.62 -27.37 1.83
N PHE A 332 0.11 -26.66 2.83
CA PHE A 332 -1.32 -26.67 3.14
C PHE A 332 -2.10 -25.83 2.11
N ASP A 333 -3.15 -26.40 1.52
CA ASP A 333 -4.06 -25.70 0.61
C ASP A 333 -5.01 -24.79 1.39
N ASP A 334 -4.53 -23.59 1.67
CA ASP A 334 -5.29 -22.48 2.26
C ASP A 334 -6.22 -21.77 1.27
N ILE A 335 -6.30 -22.23 0.02
CA ILE A 335 -7.16 -21.66 -1.02
C ILE A 335 -8.46 -22.48 -1.16
N ASN A 336 -8.37 -23.81 -1.23
CA ASN A 336 -9.54 -24.70 -1.33
C ASN A 336 -9.81 -25.55 -0.07
N GLY A 337 -8.91 -25.55 0.92
CA GLY A 337 -9.04 -26.39 2.12
C GLY A 337 -8.82 -27.89 1.88
N ALA A 338 -8.11 -28.28 0.82
CA ALA A 338 -7.91 -29.68 0.43
C ALA A 338 -6.93 -30.48 1.33
N GLY A 339 -6.36 -29.85 2.36
CA GLY A 339 -5.26 -30.41 3.16
C GLY A 339 -3.89 -30.17 2.50
N CYS A 340 -2.95 -31.08 2.69
CA CYS A 340 -1.60 -30.92 2.15
C CYS A 340 -1.50 -31.36 0.68
N ILE A 341 -1.04 -30.47 -0.20
CA ILE A 341 -0.83 -30.72 -1.63
C ILE A 341 0.59 -30.33 -2.07
N PRO A 342 1.14 -30.90 -3.17
CA PRO A 342 2.42 -30.45 -3.73
C PRO A 342 2.33 -28.99 -4.21
N ARG A 343 3.38 -28.18 -4.02
CA ARG A 343 3.38 -26.74 -4.44
C ARG A 343 2.98 -26.50 -5.90
N GLN A 344 3.21 -27.44 -6.81
CA GLN A 344 2.79 -27.33 -8.22
C GLN A 344 1.26 -27.42 -8.43
N GLN A 345 0.52 -27.94 -7.44
CA GLN A 345 -0.94 -28.08 -7.48
C GLN A 345 -1.67 -26.90 -6.80
N CYS A 346 -0.93 -25.97 -6.19
CA CYS A 346 -1.48 -24.74 -5.65
C CYS A 346 -2.16 -23.91 -6.74
N HIS A 347 -3.42 -23.55 -6.47
CA HIS A 347 -4.23 -22.67 -7.29
C HIS A 347 -3.71 -21.22 -7.19
N CYS A 348 -4.16 -20.34 -8.08
CA CYS A 348 -3.81 -18.92 -8.08
C CYS A 348 -5.07 -18.06 -7.96
N THR A 349 -5.00 -16.95 -7.25
CA THR A 349 -6.11 -15.98 -7.14
C THR A 349 -5.86 -14.75 -8.03
N TYR A 350 -6.94 -14.18 -8.57
CA TYR A 350 -6.91 -12.93 -9.34
C TYR A 350 -8.30 -12.27 -9.37
N GLU A 351 -8.40 -10.99 -9.01
CA GLU A 351 -9.66 -10.22 -8.94
C GLU A 351 -10.73 -10.91 -8.07
N GLY A 352 -10.29 -11.66 -7.05
CA GLY A 352 -11.13 -12.46 -6.15
C GLY A 352 -11.46 -13.89 -6.63
N GLU A 353 -11.25 -14.22 -7.91
CA GLU A 353 -11.55 -15.54 -8.49
C GLU A 353 -10.39 -16.54 -8.32
N ILE A 354 -10.72 -17.84 -8.27
CA ILE A 354 -9.77 -18.95 -8.04
C ILE A 354 -9.50 -19.72 -9.34
N TYR A 355 -8.22 -19.80 -9.72
CA TYR A 355 -7.77 -20.43 -10.96
C TYR A 355 -6.95 -21.70 -10.69
N ALA A 356 -7.31 -22.78 -11.38
CA ALA A 356 -6.59 -24.05 -11.31
C ALA A 356 -5.17 -23.98 -11.94
N PRO A 357 -4.22 -24.82 -11.51
CA PRO A 357 -2.91 -24.94 -12.16
C PRO A 357 -3.03 -25.21 -13.67
N GLY A 358 -2.35 -24.40 -14.48
CA GLY A 358 -2.42 -24.45 -15.94
C GLY A 358 -3.61 -23.69 -16.56
N ALA A 359 -4.57 -23.19 -15.77
CA ALA A 359 -5.56 -22.25 -16.25
C ALA A 359 -4.91 -20.88 -16.54
N SER A 360 -5.54 -20.09 -17.41
CA SER A 360 -5.05 -18.78 -17.82
C SER A 360 -6.17 -17.75 -17.96
N PHE A 361 -5.80 -16.47 -17.82
CA PHE A 361 -6.62 -15.33 -18.17
C PHE A 361 -5.85 -14.37 -19.10
N SER A 362 -6.59 -13.54 -19.83
CA SER A 362 -6.02 -12.54 -20.73
C SER A 362 -6.77 -11.21 -20.63
N SER A 363 -6.07 -10.16 -20.19
CA SER A 363 -6.51 -8.78 -20.34
C SER A 363 -6.12 -8.24 -21.73
N LYS A 364 -6.45 -6.98 -22.03
CA LYS A 364 -6.14 -6.33 -23.33
C LYS A 364 -4.65 -6.35 -23.71
N CYS A 365 -3.73 -6.41 -22.73
CA CYS A 365 -2.29 -6.42 -22.99
C CYS A 365 -1.49 -7.46 -22.18
N ARG A 366 -2.12 -8.28 -21.32
CA ARG A 366 -1.41 -9.23 -20.45
C ARG A 366 -2.09 -10.59 -20.47
N SER A 367 -1.34 -11.63 -20.83
CA SER A 367 -1.80 -13.03 -20.75
C SER A 367 -1.04 -13.75 -19.65
N CYS A 368 -1.75 -14.39 -18.72
CA CYS A 368 -1.17 -14.99 -17.52
C CYS A 368 -1.64 -16.43 -17.37
N THR A 369 -0.72 -17.34 -17.03
CA THR A 369 -1.02 -18.74 -16.71
C THR A 369 -0.64 -19.05 -15.26
N CYS A 370 -1.53 -19.71 -14.53
CA CYS A 370 -1.28 -20.13 -13.15
C CYS A 370 -0.32 -21.34 -13.12
N ALA A 371 0.75 -21.26 -12.31
CA ALA A 371 1.77 -22.30 -12.23
C ALA A 371 2.24 -22.53 -10.78
N GLY A 372 1.40 -23.19 -9.98
CA GLY A 372 1.71 -23.58 -8.59
C GLY A 372 1.83 -22.38 -7.66
N GLY A 373 0.69 -21.74 -7.36
CA GLY A 373 0.57 -20.56 -6.49
C GLY A 373 1.00 -19.22 -7.10
N GLU A 374 1.67 -19.22 -8.25
CA GLU A 374 2.23 -18.02 -8.89
C GLU A 374 1.76 -17.87 -10.34
N TRP A 375 1.48 -16.65 -10.75
CA TRP A 375 1.16 -16.25 -12.12
C TRP A 375 2.43 -16.09 -12.96
N THR A 376 2.47 -16.77 -14.10
CA THR A 376 3.47 -16.52 -15.15
C THR A 376 2.82 -15.71 -16.25
N CYS A 377 3.17 -14.42 -16.33
CA CYS A 377 2.55 -13.48 -17.24
C CYS A 377 3.45 -13.07 -18.41
N VAL A 378 2.85 -12.87 -19.58
CA VAL A 378 3.45 -12.25 -20.77
C VAL A 378 2.71 -10.94 -21.03
N THR A 379 3.43 -9.83 -20.93
CA THR A 379 2.97 -8.50 -21.31
C THR A 379 3.19 -8.23 -22.79
N GLN A 380 2.29 -7.45 -23.37
CA GLN A 380 2.36 -6.87 -24.71
C GLN A 380 2.24 -5.34 -24.55
N SER A 381 2.75 -4.58 -25.51
CA SER A 381 2.71 -3.12 -25.43
C SER A 381 1.27 -2.60 -25.53
N CYS A 382 0.75 -1.98 -24.48
CA CYS A 382 -0.54 -1.27 -24.50
C CYS A 382 -0.46 0.05 -25.26
N PRO A 383 -1.57 0.55 -25.83
CA PRO A 383 -1.76 1.98 -26.04
C PRO A 383 -1.74 2.74 -24.72
N GLY A 384 -1.10 3.90 -24.68
CA GLY A 384 -1.13 4.82 -23.54
C GLY A 384 -2.41 5.68 -23.58
N THR A 385 -2.96 6.01 -22.42
CA THR A 385 -4.14 6.91 -22.30
C THR A 385 -3.82 8.07 -21.37
N CYS A 386 -3.82 9.29 -21.88
CA CYS A 386 -3.79 10.52 -21.09
C CYS A 386 -5.21 11.10 -20.96
N SER A 387 -5.55 11.73 -19.84
CA SER A 387 -6.84 12.41 -19.65
C SER A 387 -6.70 13.82 -19.12
N ILE A 388 -7.67 14.67 -19.45
CA ILE A 388 -7.88 15.98 -18.84
C ILE A 388 -9.35 16.09 -18.44
N GLU A 389 -9.60 15.99 -17.14
CA GLU A 389 -10.89 15.87 -16.46
C GLU A 389 -11.13 17.09 -15.54
N GLY A 390 -12.38 17.44 -15.29
CA GLY A 390 -12.78 18.71 -14.63
C GLY A 390 -12.49 19.98 -15.47
N GLY A 391 -11.37 19.99 -16.20
CA GLY A 391 -10.69 21.17 -16.72
C GLY A 391 -9.39 21.52 -15.99
N SER A 392 -9.02 20.72 -14.99
CA SER A 392 -7.88 20.95 -14.07
C SER A 392 -7.15 19.67 -13.66
N HIS A 393 -7.82 18.52 -13.64
CA HIS A 393 -7.24 17.22 -13.28
C HIS A 393 -6.66 16.54 -14.53
N ILE A 394 -5.42 16.06 -14.45
CA ILE A 394 -4.69 15.46 -15.57
C ILE A 394 -4.17 14.08 -15.17
N SER A 395 -4.35 13.10 -16.07
CA SER A 395 -3.66 11.81 -16.02
C SER A 395 -2.64 11.73 -17.15
N THR A 396 -1.39 11.38 -16.85
CA THR A 396 -0.38 11.10 -17.89
C THR A 396 -0.64 9.76 -18.59
N PHE A 397 0.08 9.50 -19.68
CA PHE A 397 0.07 8.20 -20.37
C PHE A 397 0.53 7.03 -19.48
N ASP A 398 1.35 7.33 -18.47
CA ASP A 398 1.88 6.36 -17.51
C ASP A 398 1.03 6.32 -16.21
N GLU A 399 -0.24 6.73 -16.29
CA GLU A 399 -1.27 6.78 -15.22
C GLU A 399 -0.88 7.64 -13.98
N LYS A 400 0.00 8.66 -14.12
CA LYS A 400 0.27 9.64 -13.06
C LYS A 400 -0.81 10.72 -13.01
N HIS A 401 -1.52 10.80 -11.88
CA HIS A 401 -2.57 11.80 -11.65
C HIS A 401 -2.01 13.07 -10.99
N TYR A 402 -2.44 14.25 -11.45
CA TYR A 402 -2.14 15.54 -10.82
C TYR A 402 -3.20 16.61 -11.14
N SER A 403 -3.15 17.76 -10.46
CA SER A 403 -4.03 18.91 -10.72
C SER A 403 -3.23 20.14 -11.16
N PHE A 404 -3.76 20.90 -12.11
CA PHE A 404 -3.10 22.07 -12.72
C PHE A 404 -4.10 23.17 -13.13
N PHE A 405 -4.06 24.30 -12.43
CA PHE A 405 -4.98 25.43 -12.60
C PHE A 405 -4.40 26.50 -13.55
N GLY A 406 -4.36 26.17 -14.85
CA GLY A 406 -3.77 27.02 -15.88
C GLY A 406 -4.76 28.00 -16.55
N ASP A 407 -4.27 29.17 -16.97
CA ASP A 407 -5.01 30.15 -17.79
C ASP A 407 -4.23 30.49 -19.09
N CYS A 408 -3.85 29.44 -19.82
CA CYS A 408 -3.10 29.55 -21.08
C CYS A 408 -3.48 28.42 -22.06
N SER A 409 -3.00 28.50 -23.28
CA SER A 409 -3.02 27.35 -24.19
C SER A 409 -1.75 26.54 -23.96
N TYR A 410 -1.88 25.23 -23.76
CA TYR A 410 -0.79 24.33 -23.34
C TYR A 410 -0.59 23.18 -24.33
N VAL A 411 0.63 22.66 -24.42
CA VAL A 411 0.92 21.41 -25.13
C VAL A 411 0.51 20.23 -24.26
N LEU A 412 -0.52 19.50 -24.67
CA LEU A 412 -0.96 18.28 -23.98
C LEU A 412 -0.02 17.13 -24.32
N THR A 413 0.23 16.90 -25.60
CA THR A 413 1.23 15.94 -26.09
C THR A 413 1.73 16.34 -27.47
N LYS A 414 3.01 16.10 -27.72
CA LYS A 414 3.62 16.04 -29.06
C LYS A 414 4.65 14.92 -29.08
N LEU A 415 5.17 14.56 -30.25
CA LEU A 415 6.45 13.87 -30.31
C LEU A 415 7.59 14.88 -30.02
N CYS A 416 8.62 14.45 -29.30
CA CYS A 416 9.68 15.37 -28.88
C CYS A 416 10.60 15.79 -30.04
N ASP A 417 11.01 14.79 -30.84
CA ASP A 417 11.96 14.93 -31.96
C ASP A 417 11.27 14.95 -33.35
N SER A 418 9.93 14.99 -33.39
CA SER A 418 9.13 14.93 -34.62
C SER A 418 7.92 15.88 -34.57
N SER A 419 7.55 16.46 -35.71
CA SER A 419 6.38 17.34 -35.87
C SER A 419 5.19 16.62 -36.55
N GLU A 420 5.15 15.29 -36.50
CA GLU A 420 4.07 14.46 -37.05
C GLU A 420 2.70 14.84 -36.46
N PHE A 421 2.61 14.97 -35.13
CA PHE A 421 1.42 15.50 -34.44
C PHE A 421 1.77 16.35 -33.22
N THR A 422 0.85 17.24 -32.85
CA THR A 422 0.84 17.93 -31.56
C THR A 422 -0.60 18.24 -31.17
N VAL A 423 -0.98 17.91 -29.93
CA VAL A 423 -2.29 18.16 -29.33
C VAL A 423 -2.16 19.26 -28.28
N LEU A 424 -3.04 20.26 -28.37
CA LEU A 424 -3.06 21.45 -27.53
C LEU A 424 -4.39 21.58 -26.79
N GLY A 425 -4.32 22.01 -25.54
CA GLY A 425 -5.49 22.28 -24.68
C GLY A 425 -5.61 23.76 -24.38
N GLU A 426 -6.80 24.32 -24.55
CA GLU A 426 -7.12 25.69 -24.15
C GLU A 426 -7.79 25.67 -22.77
N ILE A 427 -6.97 25.69 -21.71
CA ILE A 427 -7.41 25.74 -20.32
C ILE A 427 -7.58 27.22 -19.93
N ARG A 428 -8.76 27.58 -19.39
CA ARG A 428 -9.06 28.96 -18.98
C ARG A 428 -9.77 28.97 -17.63
N LYS A 429 -9.52 30.00 -16.83
CA LYS A 429 -10.40 30.32 -15.69
C LYS A 429 -11.84 30.48 -16.20
N CYS A 430 -12.80 29.82 -15.54
CA CYS A 430 -14.18 29.74 -16.01
C CYS A 430 -15.25 30.19 -15.01
N GLY A 431 -14.90 30.33 -13.74
CA GLY A 431 -15.71 31.05 -12.76
C GLY A 431 -14.87 31.95 -11.87
N MET A 432 -15.07 31.90 -10.56
CA MET A 432 -14.70 32.98 -9.64
C MET A 432 -13.35 32.76 -8.93
N THR A 433 -13.04 31.54 -8.50
CA THR A 433 -11.77 31.20 -7.83
C THR A 433 -10.65 30.96 -8.86
N ASP A 434 -9.39 31.12 -8.45
CA ASP A 434 -8.25 30.81 -9.34
C ASP A 434 -8.07 29.29 -9.59
N THR A 435 -8.75 28.45 -8.78
CA THR A 435 -8.87 27.00 -8.95
C THR A 435 -10.00 26.57 -9.91
N GLU A 436 -10.93 27.45 -10.28
CA GLU A 436 -12.07 27.12 -11.14
C GLU A 436 -11.69 27.30 -12.63
N THR A 437 -10.89 26.36 -13.14
CA THR A 437 -10.42 26.31 -14.53
C THR A 437 -11.14 25.23 -15.35
N CYS A 438 -11.56 25.59 -16.56
CA CYS A 438 -12.22 24.69 -17.50
C CYS A 438 -11.41 24.57 -18.78
N LEU A 439 -11.45 23.38 -19.40
CA LEU A 439 -11.11 23.24 -20.81
C LEU A 439 -12.17 23.96 -21.67
N LYS A 440 -11.73 24.82 -22.60
CA LYS A 440 -12.60 25.58 -23.52
C LYS A 440 -12.43 25.20 -25.00
N GLY A 441 -11.34 24.52 -25.33
CA GLY A 441 -11.03 24.10 -26.68
C GLY A 441 -9.85 23.14 -26.75
N ILE A 442 -9.75 22.42 -27.87
CA ILE A 442 -8.65 21.51 -28.20
C ILE A 442 -8.20 21.86 -29.61
N ALA A 443 -6.90 21.85 -29.88
CA ALA A 443 -6.38 21.88 -31.25
C ALA A 443 -5.44 20.70 -31.48
N ILE A 444 -5.45 20.15 -32.69
CA ILE A 444 -4.44 19.20 -33.16
C ILE A 444 -3.76 19.78 -34.39
N SER A 445 -2.44 19.89 -34.33
CA SER A 445 -1.58 20.21 -35.47
C SER A 445 -0.98 18.92 -36.01
N ILE A 446 -0.95 18.77 -37.34
CA ILE A 446 -0.47 17.57 -38.03
C ILE A 446 0.54 17.99 -39.12
N SER A 447 1.66 17.27 -39.17
CA SER A 447 2.77 17.47 -40.10
C SER A 447 3.25 18.94 -40.19
N GLY A 448 3.29 19.63 -39.05
CA GLY A 448 3.72 21.03 -38.94
C GLY A 448 2.87 22.09 -39.68
N GLY A 449 1.71 21.75 -40.27
CA GLY A 449 0.99 22.68 -41.16
C GLY A 449 -0.55 22.60 -41.17
N GLN A 450 -1.18 21.47 -40.84
CA GLN A 450 -2.64 21.38 -40.79
C GLN A 450 -3.12 21.39 -39.33
N THR A 451 -3.79 22.48 -38.93
CA THR A 451 -4.37 22.61 -37.58
C THR A 451 -5.89 22.45 -37.62
N VAL A 452 -6.42 21.45 -36.92
CA VAL A 452 -7.86 21.28 -36.66
C VAL A 452 -8.16 21.76 -35.25
N ARG A 453 -9.16 22.64 -35.08
CA ARG A 453 -9.52 23.22 -33.78
C ARG A 453 -10.98 22.94 -33.43
N PHE A 454 -11.20 22.45 -32.21
CA PHE A 454 -12.48 22.30 -31.54
C PHE A 454 -12.61 23.43 -30.50
N VAL A 455 -13.66 24.24 -30.57
CA VAL A 455 -13.88 25.37 -29.64
C VAL A 455 -15.31 25.32 -29.12
N CYS A 456 -15.49 25.49 -27.81
CA CYS A 456 -16.81 25.63 -27.23
C CYS A 456 -17.55 26.87 -27.79
N MET A 457 -18.87 26.79 -27.90
CA MET A 457 -19.80 27.87 -28.28
C MET A 457 -19.82 28.44 -29.72
N LYS A 458 -18.86 28.19 -30.62
CA LYS A 458 -19.02 28.53 -32.06
C LYS A 458 -18.47 27.49 -33.02
N LEU A 459 -19.36 26.63 -33.52
CA LEU A 459 -19.08 25.66 -34.57
C LEU A 459 -19.13 26.33 -35.96
N TYR A 460 -17.98 26.71 -36.51
CA TYR A 460 -17.86 27.14 -37.92
C TYR A 460 -17.34 26.05 -38.86
N LEU A 461 -16.96 24.89 -38.33
CA LEU A 461 -16.54 23.72 -39.08
C LEU A 461 -17.42 22.51 -38.74
N LEU A 462 -18.64 22.50 -39.27
CA LEU A 462 -19.57 21.36 -39.17
C LEU A 462 -19.24 20.35 -40.28
N TYR A 463 -18.06 19.73 -40.20
CA TYR A 463 -17.56 18.83 -41.24
C TYR A 463 -16.96 17.56 -40.62
N CYS A 464 -17.48 16.40 -41.01
CA CYS A 464 -16.67 15.18 -41.04
C CYS A 464 -15.63 15.35 -42.17
N PHE A 465 -14.51 16.00 -41.88
CA PHE A 465 -13.36 16.01 -42.77
C PHE A 465 -12.61 14.68 -42.63
N SER A 466 -12.81 13.79 -43.61
CA SER A 466 -11.82 12.77 -43.90
C SER A 466 -10.73 13.40 -44.76
N LEU A 467 -9.66 13.86 -44.10
CA LEU A 467 -8.39 14.11 -44.76
C LEU A 467 -7.63 12.77 -44.82
N ALA A 468 -6.65 12.62 -45.72
CA ALA A 468 -6.03 11.32 -46.00
C ALA A 468 -5.47 10.58 -44.76
N ASN A 469 -5.15 11.31 -43.68
CA ASN A 469 -4.59 10.78 -42.44
C ASN A 469 -5.52 10.93 -41.20
N VAL A 470 -6.74 11.47 -41.35
CA VAL A 470 -7.61 11.86 -40.21
C VAL A 470 -9.07 11.58 -40.50
N THR A 471 -9.81 11.03 -39.54
CA THR A 471 -11.28 10.89 -39.56
C THR A 471 -11.86 11.49 -38.28
N ILE A 472 -12.90 12.32 -38.40
CA ILE A 472 -13.54 13.02 -37.26
C ILE A 472 -15.05 12.76 -37.33
N PHE A 473 -15.63 12.21 -36.26
CA PHE A 473 -17.04 11.85 -36.19
C PHE A 473 -17.63 12.11 -34.79
N ARG A 474 -18.96 12.03 -34.69
CA ARG A 474 -19.71 12.30 -33.47
C ARG A 474 -20.62 11.10 -33.16
N PRO A 475 -20.19 10.11 -32.36
CA PRO A 475 -20.99 8.92 -32.08
C PRO A 475 -22.25 9.23 -31.27
N SER A 476 -22.18 10.10 -30.27
CA SER A 476 -23.33 10.49 -29.43
C SER A 476 -23.49 12.00 -29.34
N SER A 477 -24.62 12.47 -28.81
CA SER A 477 -24.78 13.88 -28.47
C SER A 477 -23.72 14.42 -27.50
N PHE A 478 -23.04 13.56 -26.73
CA PHE A 478 -22.08 13.98 -25.68
C PHE A 478 -20.60 13.90 -26.13
N PHE A 479 -20.26 13.12 -27.16
CA PHE A 479 -18.86 12.86 -27.53
C PHE A 479 -18.55 13.15 -29.01
N ILE A 480 -17.35 13.70 -29.28
CA ILE A 480 -16.70 13.76 -30.59
C ILE A 480 -15.44 12.88 -30.54
N ILE A 481 -15.17 12.14 -31.61
CA ILE A 481 -13.98 11.29 -31.72
C ILE A 481 -13.20 11.67 -32.98
N LEU A 482 -11.87 11.79 -32.82
CA LEU A 482 -10.91 11.96 -33.90
C LEU A 482 -9.98 10.74 -33.90
N GLN A 483 -9.82 10.11 -35.07
CA GLN A 483 -8.89 9.03 -35.32
C GLN A 483 -7.86 9.46 -36.37
N THR A 484 -6.61 9.09 -36.17
CA THR A 484 -5.55 9.26 -37.18
C THR A 484 -5.06 7.93 -37.73
N THR A 485 -4.39 7.94 -38.87
CA THR A 485 -3.72 6.75 -39.44
C THR A 485 -2.40 6.42 -38.77
N PHE A 486 -1.81 7.37 -38.03
CA PHE A 486 -0.52 7.25 -37.34
C PHE A 486 -0.66 6.93 -35.83
N GLY A 487 -1.76 6.32 -35.41
CA GLY A 487 -1.89 5.75 -34.06
C GLY A 487 -2.33 6.70 -32.94
N LEU A 488 -2.65 7.97 -33.24
CA LEU A 488 -3.28 8.88 -32.29
C LEU A 488 -4.82 8.84 -32.42
N GLN A 489 -5.53 8.80 -31.29
CA GLN A 489 -6.98 8.96 -31.20
C GLN A 489 -7.31 9.96 -30.07
N LEU A 490 -8.28 10.84 -30.31
CA LEU A 490 -8.83 11.77 -29.31
C LEU A 490 -10.31 11.49 -29.10
N GLU A 491 -10.72 11.35 -27.85
CA GLU A 491 -12.12 11.29 -27.44
C GLU A 491 -12.45 12.54 -26.62
N ILE A 492 -13.38 13.34 -27.12
CA ILE A 492 -13.71 14.67 -26.59
C ILE A 492 -15.13 14.63 -26.03
N GLN A 493 -15.24 14.66 -24.70
CA GLN A 493 -16.54 14.83 -24.04
C GLN A 493 -16.96 16.31 -24.11
N LEU A 494 -18.26 16.56 -24.28
CA LEU A 494 -18.86 17.89 -24.40
C LEU A 494 -19.90 18.19 -23.31
N VAL A 495 -20.41 17.15 -22.65
CA VAL A 495 -21.51 17.19 -21.69
C VAL A 495 -21.22 16.20 -20.56
N PRO A 496 -21.34 16.55 -19.27
CA PRO A 496 -21.75 17.84 -18.72
C PRO A 496 -20.83 19.02 -19.04
N ILE A 497 -19.51 18.77 -18.99
CA ILE A 497 -18.45 19.74 -19.26
C ILE A 497 -17.50 19.18 -20.33
N MET A 498 -16.54 19.99 -20.78
CA MET A 498 -15.58 19.57 -21.79
C MET A 498 -14.40 18.83 -21.16
N GLN A 499 -14.13 17.60 -21.58
CA GLN A 499 -12.98 16.77 -21.15
C GLN A 499 -12.27 16.17 -22.38
N VAL A 500 -11.00 15.78 -22.23
CA VAL A 500 -10.26 15.01 -23.26
C VAL A 500 -9.77 13.69 -22.71
N PHE A 501 -9.76 12.70 -23.59
CA PHE A 501 -8.99 11.48 -23.44
C PHE A 501 -8.19 11.26 -24.72
N ILE A 502 -6.89 11.01 -24.56
CA ILE A 502 -5.88 11.00 -25.61
C ILE A 502 -5.25 9.61 -25.62
N ASN A 503 -5.60 8.81 -26.62
CA ASN A 503 -5.11 7.44 -26.76
C ASN A 503 -3.98 7.42 -27.81
N VAL A 504 -2.82 6.86 -27.47
CA VAL A 504 -1.63 6.81 -28.32
C VAL A 504 -1.13 5.38 -28.49
N ASP A 505 -0.89 4.96 -29.72
CA ASP A 505 -0.38 3.63 -30.08
C ASP A 505 1.02 3.35 -29.46
N PRO A 506 1.29 2.10 -29.01
CA PRO A 506 2.57 1.71 -28.42
C PRO A 506 3.82 1.95 -29.30
N SER A 507 3.67 2.18 -30.61
CA SER A 507 4.79 2.57 -31.48
C SER A 507 5.41 3.92 -31.13
N HIS A 508 4.68 4.81 -30.43
CA HIS A 508 5.17 6.12 -29.95
C HIS A 508 5.73 6.09 -28.52
N LYS A 509 5.93 4.90 -27.94
CA LYS A 509 6.42 4.75 -26.56
C LYS A 509 7.82 5.40 -26.41
N GLY A 510 8.01 6.16 -25.33
CA GLY A 510 9.22 6.91 -25.01
C GLY A 510 9.53 8.09 -25.95
N GLN A 511 8.60 8.48 -26.84
CA GLN A 511 8.81 9.54 -27.84
C GLN A 511 7.90 10.75 -27.63
N THR A 512 6.93 10.68 -26.72
CA THR A 512 6.00 11.77 -26.42
C THR A 512 6.55 12.74 -25.38
N CYS A 513 6.09 13.99 -25.41
CA CYS A 513 6.21 14.93 -24.30
C CYS A 513 5.15 16.05 -24.36
N GLY A 514 4.75 16.56 -23.19
CA GLY A 514 3.68 17.53 -22.97
C GLY A 514 3.04 17.28 -21.60
N LEU A 515 1.97 17.97 -21.23
CA LEU A 515 1.27 17.73 -19.95
C LEU A 515 0.85 16.27 -19.72
N CYS A 516 0.70 15.47 -20.77
CA CYS A 516 0.43 14.03 -20.73
C CYS A 516 1.62 13.15 -20.34
N GLY A 517 2.77 13.71 -19.94
CA GLY A 517 3.95 12.91 -19.60
C GLY A 517 4.75 12.46 -20.81
N ASN A 518 5.57 11.42 -20.66
CA ASN A 518 6.49 10.97 -21.72
C ASN A 518 6.25 9.55 -22.28
N PHE A 519 5.36 8.76 -21.66
CA PHE A 519 4.93 7.43 -22.10
C PHE A 519 6.06 6.41 -22.11
N ASN A 520 6.75 6.22 -20.99
CA ASN A 520 7.88 5.29 -20.85
C ASN A 520 7.69 4.22 -19.75
N ASP A 521 6.51 4.11 -19.16
CA ASP A 521 6.16 3.38 -17.93
C ASP A 521 6.67 3.99 -16.60
N ILE A 522 7.32 5.16 -16.58
CA ILE A 522 8.03 5.70 -15.39
C ILE A 522 7.38 7.00 -14.87
N GLN A 523 6.45 6.85 -13.93
CA GLN A 523 5.71 7.96 -13.31
C GLN A 523 6.60 9.01 -12.63
N THR A 524 7.81 8.65 -12.18
CA THR A 524 8.71 9.58 -11.51
C THR A 524 9.29 10.63 -12.46
N ASP A 525 9.52 10.31 -13.74
CA ASP A 525 10.09 11.24 -14.73
C ASP A 525 9.07 11.89 -15.69
N ASP A 526 7.78 11.69 -15.48
CA ASP A 526 6.71 12.41 -16.20
C ASP A 526 6.80 13.93 -16.09
N PHE A 527 7.27 14.47 -14.94
CA PHE A 527 7.44 15.92 -14.73
C PHE A 527 8.75 16.47 -15.33
N LYS A 528 9.38 15.73 -16.24
CA LYS A 528 10.58 16.13 -17.00
C LYS A 528 10.24 17.19 -18.05
N THR A 529 10.84 18.35 -17.90
CA THR A 529 10.65 19.50 -18.78
C THR A 529 11.53 19.42 -20.03
N THR A 530 11.24 20.24 -21.04
CA THR A 530 12.07 20.40 -22.25
C THR A 530 13.52 20.85 -21.97
N SER A 531 13.80 21.36 -20.77
CA SER A 531 15.13 21.73 -20.29
C SER A 531 15.98 20.54 -19.82
N GLY A 532 15.36 19.39 -19.53
CA GLY A 532 16.01 18.13 -19.14
C GLY A 532 15.83 17.69 -17.69
N VAL A 533 15.37 18.57 -16.79
CA VAL A 533 15.10 18.24 -15.37
C VAL A 533 13.64 17.92 -15.09
N ILE A 534 13.43 17.09 -14.07
CA ILE A 534 12.14 16.80 -13.43
C ILE A 534 11.82 17.92 -12.44
N GLU A 535 10.59 18.44 -12.48
CA GLU A 535 10.08 19.43 -11.53
C GLU A 535 9.33 18.76 -10.36
N GLY A 536 9.36 19.36 -9.17
CA GLY A 536 8.73 18.82 -7.96
C GLY A 536 7.23 19.09 -7.81
N THR A 537 6.66 20.01 -8.60
CA THR A 537 5.23 20.37 -8.54
C THR A 537 4.59 20.62 -9.90
N SER A 538 3.27 20.39 -9.98
CA SER A 538 2.51 20.42 -11.23
C SER A 538 2.44 21.79 -11.89
N ALA A 539 2.37 22.91 -11.13
CA ALA A 539 2.35 24.22 -11.75
C ALA A 539 3.71 24.61 -12.32
N ALA A 540 4.80 24.32 -11.59
CA ALA A 540 6.17 24.52 -12.09
C ALA A 540 6.40 23.76 -13.41
N TYR A 541 6.02 22.48 -13.45
CA TYR A 541 6.02 21.66 -14.66
C TYR A 541 5.15 22.25 -15.78
N GLY A 542 3.86 22.50 -15.52
CA GLY A 542 2.89 22.91 -16.54
C GLY A 542 3.16 24.29 -17.13
N ASN A 543 3.80 25.19 -16.38
CA ASN A 543 4.27 26.48 -16.89
C ASN A 543 5.34 26.35 -17.98
N THR A 544 6.10 25.25 -18.03
CA THR A 544 7.05 25.00 -19.14
C THR A 544 6.36 24.59 -20.45
N TRP A 545 5.09 24.21 -20.41
CA TRP A 545 4.29 23.76 -21.57
C TRP A 545 3.34 24.82 -22.14
N LYS A 546 3.43 26.08 -21.69
CA LYS A 546 2.69 27.23 -22.25
C LYS A 546 3.06 27.42 -23.73
N THR A 547 2.08 27.51 -24.62
CA THR A 547 2.33 27.84 -26.05
C THR A 547 2.55 29.33 -26.29
N ARG A 548 2.35 30.18 -25.28
CA ARG A 548 2.36 31.65 -25.37
C ARG A 548 3.21 32.28 -24.27
N ALA A 549 4.04 33.23 -24.67
CA ALA A 549 4.96 33.94 -23.79
C ALA A 549 4.30 35.03 -22.94
N ASP A 550 3.11 35.50 -23.33
CA ASP A 550 2.33 36.53 -22.62
C ASP A 550 1.36 35.95 -21.58
N CYS A 551 1.34 34.62 -21.42
CA CYS A 551 0.61 33.96 -20.35
C CYS A 551 1.38 34.03 -19.02
N HIS A 552 0.69 34.52 -17.98
CA HIS A 552 1.13 34.44 -16.59
C HIS A 552 1.41 32.99 -16.18
N ASP A 553 2.34 32.82 -15.24
CA ASP A 553 2.62 31.53 -14.63
C ASP A 553 1.50 31.13 -13.65
N ALA A 554 0.99 29.91 -13.80
CA ALA A 554 0.10 29.28 -12.84
C ALA A 554 0.82 29.08 -11.52
N LYS A 555 0.10 29.22 -10.40
CA LYS A 555 0.63 29.04 -9.05
C LYS A 555 0.28 27.64 -8.53
N ASN A 556 1.09 27.12 -7.62
CA ASN A 556 0.63 26.03 -6.76
C ASN A 556 -0.45 26.60 -5.81
N ILE A 557 -1.60 25.94 -5.72
CA ILE A 557 -2.72 26.32 -4.85
C ILE A 557 -3.16 25.07 -4.08
N PHE A 558 -3.21 25.19 -2.75
CA PHE A 558 -3.44 24.08 -1.83
C PHE A 558 -4.71 24.26 -0.97
N GLU A 559 -5.62 25.15 -1.39
CA GLU A 559 -6.90 25.36 -0.74
C GLU A 559 -7.87 24.23 -1.14
N ASN A 560 -8.49 23.59 -0.15
CA ASN A 560 -9.57 22.62 -0.39
C ASN A 560 -10.90 23.37 -0.58
N PRO A 561 -11.53 23.35 -1.77
CA PRO A 561 -12.76 24.11 -2.03
C PRO A 561 -13.93 23.71 -1.12
N CYS A 562 -13.97 22.47 -0.62
CA CYS A 562 -15.02 22.03 0.31
C CYS A 562 -14.93 22.71 1.68
N SER A 563 -13.75 23.15 2.14
CA SER A 563 -13.64 23.92 3.40
C SER A 563 -14.18 25.35 3.29
N LEU A 564 -14.45 25.83 2.06
CA LEU A 564 -14.99 27.17 1.79
C LEU A 564 -16.53 27.21 1.78
N SER A 565 -17.21 26.08 1.54
CA SER A 565 -18.68 25.99 1.49
C SER A 565 -19.20 24.68 2.09
N ILE A 566 -19.75 24.77 3.30
CA ILE A 566 -20.36 23.64 4.03
C ILE A 566 -21.55 23.04 3.27
N GLU A 567 -22.31 23.86 2.55
CA GLU A 567 -23.46 23.38 1.75
C GLU A 567 -22.98 22.56 0.54
N ASN A 568 -21.90 23.00 -0.12
CA ASN A 568 -21.31 22.24 -1.23
C ASN A 568 -20.61 20.97 -0.74
N ASP A 569 -19.92 21.02 0.40
CA ASP A 569 -19.24 19.89 1.04
C ASP A 569 -20.23 18.77 1.37
N GLN A 570 -21.35 19.08 2.05
CA GLN A 570 -22.40 18.07 2.34
C GLN A 570 -23.03 17.49 1.07
N TYR A 571 -23.22 18.30 0.02
CA TYR A 571 -23.72 17.83 -1.27
C TYR A 571 -22.70 16.90 -1.97
N ALA A 572 -21.42 17.29 -1.97
CA ALA A 572 -20.33 16.54 -2.58
C ALA A 572 -20.10 15.20 -1.87
N GLN A 573 -20.01 15.19 -0.54
CA GLN A 573 -19.88 13.97 0.27
C GLN A 573 -20.99 12.96 -0.04
N HIS A 574 -22.25 13.43 -0.13
CA HIS A 574 -23.39 12.56 -0.42
C HIS A 574 -23.31 11.90 -1.81
N TRP A 575 -23.05 12.68 -2.86
CA TRP A 575 -23.11 12.17 -4.23
C TRP A 575 -21.80 11.54 -4.74
N CYS A 576 -20.64 12.12 -4.40
CA CYS A 576 -19.34 11.54 -4.74
C CYS A 576 -19.05 10.28 -3.91
N GLY A 577 -19.61 10.17 -2.70
CA GLY A 577 -19.57 8.95 -1.89
C GLY A 577 -20.15 7.71 -2.59
N LEU A 578 -21.05 7.89 -3.57
CA LEU A 578 -21.60 6.78 -4.37
C LEU A 578 -20.53 6.03 -5.15
N LEU A 579 -19.44 6.68 -5.56
CA LEU A 579 -18.29 6.03 -6.22
C LEU A 579 -17.62 4.97 -5.34
N SER A 580 -17.88 4.99 -4.03
CA SER A 580 -17.31 4.06 -3.06
C SER A 580 -18.36 3.19 -2.36
N ASP A 581 -19.64 3.32 -2.69
CA ASP A 581 -20.73 2.50 -2.12
C ASP A 581 -20.66 1.06 -2.66
N THR A 582 -20.39 0.09 -1.78
CA THR A 582 -20.27 -1.33 -2.13
C THR A 582 -21.59 -1.99 -2.53
N ALA A 583 -22.73 -1.32 -2.33
CA ALA A 583 -24.04 -1.70 -2.87
C ALA A 583 -24.56 -0.69 -3.92
N GLY A 584 -23.76 0.30 -4.30
CA GLY A 584 -24.12 1.37 -5.21
C GLY A 584 -24.04 1.00 -6.70
N PRO A 585 -24.48 1.89 -7.60
CA PRO A 585 -24.51 1.65 -9.05
C PRO A 585 -23.11 1.60 -9.72
N PHE A 586 -22.05 1.76 -8.94
CA PHE A 586 -20.65 1.73 -9.37
C PHE A 586 -19.90 0.47 -8.89
N ALA A 587 -20.49 -0.32 -7.99
CA ALA A 587 -19.84 -1.41 -7.27
C ALA A 587 -19.22 -2.51 -8.14
N GLU A 588 -19.83 -2.78 -9.31
CA GLU A 588 -19.34 -3.76 -10.31
C GLU A 588 -17.93 -3.42 -10.83
N CYS A 589 -17.48 -2.16 -10.72
CA CYS A 589 -16.18 -1.70 -11.21
C CYS A 589 -15.09 -1.63 -10.11
N HIS A 590 -15.42 -1.80 -8.82
CA HIS A 590 -14.48 -1.60 -7.71
C HIS A 590 -13.30 -2.61 -7.66
N SER A 591 -13.41 -3.75 -8.33
CA SER A 591 -12.31 -4.70 -8.53
C SER A 591 -11.33 -4.25 -9.61
N THR A 592 -11.82 -3.60 -10.66
CA THR A 592 -11.07 -3.28 -11.89
C THR A 592 -10.51 -1.85 -11.92
N VAL A 593 -11.17 -0.89 -11.26
CA VAL A 593 -10.73 0.52 -11.16
C VAL A 593 -10.93 1.03 -9.73
N ASN A 594 -9.85 1.43 -9.05
CA ASN A 594 -9.94 2.07 -7.74
C ASN A 594 -10.72 3.40 -7.84
N PRO A 595 -11.88 3.57 -7.17
CA PRO A 595 -12.66 4.80 -7.24
C PRO A 595 -12.06 5.98 -6.48
N GLU A 596 -11.04 5.77 -5.64
CA GLU A 596 -10.52 6.75 -4.68
C GLU A 596 -10.07 8.08 -5.32
N VAL A 597 -9.28 8.03 -6.40
CA VAL A 597 -8.84 9.25 -7.12
C VAL A 597 -10.02 9.97 -7.75
N TYR A 598 -10.96 9.23 -8.35
CA TYR A 598 -12.17 9.78 -8.94
C TYR A 598 -13.10 10.39 -7.89
N GLN A 599 -13.16 9.82 -6.68
CA GLN A 599 -13.89 10.39 -5.54
C GLN A 599 -13.23 11.67 -5.03
N LYS A 600 -11.89 11.68 -4.87
CA LYS A 600 -11.12 12.89 -4.49
C LYS A 600 -11.33 14.03 -5.49
N ASN A 601 -11.24 13.75 -6.80
CA ASN A 601 -11.54 14.72 -7.87
C ASN A 601 -13.01 15.15 -7.87
N CYS A 602 -13.96 14.22 -7.73
CA CYS A 602 -15.39 14.53 -7.67
C CYS A 602 -15.72 15.48 -6.51
N LEU A 603 -15.15 15.26 -5.31
CA LEU A 603 -15.33 16.15 -4.17
C LEU A 603 -14.80 17.56 -4.49
N PHE A 604 -13.56 17.65 -4.98
CA PHE A 604 -12.93 18.91 -5.38
C PHE A 604 -13.79 19.68 -6.41
N ASP A 605 -14.09 19.06 -7.55
CA ASP A 605 -14.87 19.65 -8.64
C ASP A 605 -16.27 20.09 -8.18
N THR A 606 -16.96 19.25 -7.39
CA THR A 606 -18.32 19.55 -6.91
C THR A 606 -18.35 20.75 -5.96
N CYS A 607 -17.31 20.90 -5.13
CA CYS A 607 -17.19 22.02 -4.18
C CYS A 607 -16.74 23.32 -4.85
N ASN A 608 -15.83 23.25 -5.83
CA ASN A 608 -15.18 24.38 -6.50
C ASN A 608 -16.03 25.07 -7.57
N CYS A 609 -16.91 24.32 -8.23
CA CYS A 609 -17.63 24.72 -9.43
C CYS A 609 -18.94 25.48 -9.12
N GLU A 610 -19.21 26.59 -9.82
CA GLU A 610 -20.48 27.36 -9.75
C GLU A 610 -21.73 26.46 -9.92
N LYS A 611 -21.58 25.36 -10.67
CA LYS A 611 -22.63 24.39 -10.97
C LYS A 611 -22.25 23.01 -10.48
N SER A 612 -22.23 22.83 -9.16
CA SER A 612 -21.89 21.58 -8.48
C SER A 612 -22.47 20.32 -9.14
N GLU A 613 -23.76 20.29 -9.54
CA GLU A 613 -24.34 19.12 -10.23
C GLU A 613 -23.73 18.84 -11.62
N ASP A 614 -23.37 19.88 -12.41
CA ASP A 614 -22.75 19.69 -13.73
C ASP A 614 -21.36 19.07 -13.56
N CYS A 615 -20.56 19.59 -12.63
CA CYS A 615 -19.19 19.16 -12.37
C CYS A 615 -19.14 17.78 -11.67
N MET A 616 -19.98 17.54 -10.66
CA MET A 616 -20.25 16.22 -10.07
C MET A 616 -20.59 15.18 -11.14
N CYS A 617 -21.54 15.49 -12.03
CA CYS A 617 -21.96 14.57 -13.09
C CYS A 617 -20.89 14.33 -14.16
N ALA A 618 -19.89 15.21 -14.26
CA ALA A 618 -18.73 15.00 -15.11
C ALA A 618 -17.79 13.97 -14.48
N ALA A 619 -17.35 14.19 -13.24
CA ALA A 619 -16.46 13.26 -12.52
C ALA A 619 -17.06 11.85 -12.39
N LEU A 620 -18.37 11.73 -12.09
CA LEU A 620 -19.08 10.45 -12.12
C LEU A 620 -19.04 9.78 -13.51
N SER A 621 -19.15 10.55 -14.60
CA SER A 621 -19.03 9.99 -15.95
C SER A 621 -17.60 9.61 -16.34
N SER A 622 -16.57 10.29 -15.80
CA SER A 622 -15.17 9.96 -16.01
C SER A 622 -14.81 8.60 -15.39
N TYR A 623 -15.32 8.28 -14.18
CA TYR A 623 -15.20 6.94 -13.61
C TYR A 623 -15.92 5.87 -14.46
N VAL A 624 -17.16 6.11 -14.89
CA VAL A 624 -17.90 5.18 -15.76
C VAL A 624 -17.17 4.92 -17.08
N ARG A 625 -16.55 5.94 -17.65
CA ARG A 625 -15.68 5.81 -18.83
C ARG A 625 -14.46 4.94 -18.53
N ALA A 626 -13.78 5.11 -17.39
CA ALA A 626 -12.65 4.27 -16.99
C ALA A 626 -13.08 2.79 -16.84
N CYS A 627 -14.25 2.53 -16.26
CA CYS A 627 -14.86 1.20 -16.19
C CYS A 627 -15.07 0.60 -17.59
N ALA A 628 -15.71 1.35 -18.50
CA ALA A 628 -15.92 0.92 -19.89
C ALA A 628 -14.60 0.70 -20.65
N ALA A 629 -13.56 1.49 -20.34
CA ALA A 629 -12.23 1.34 -20.94
C ALA A 629 -11.52 0.05 -20.49
N LYS A 630 -11.73 -0.42 -19.26
CA LYS A 630 -11.24 -1.74 -18.81
C LYS A 630 -12.19 -2.89 -19.24
N GLY A 631 -13.50 -2.62 -19.40
CA GLY A 631 -14.49 -3.51 -20.04
C GLY A 631 -15.84 -3.64 -19.31
N VAL A 632 -16.01 -2.97 -18.17
CA VAL A 632 -17.21 -3.02 -17.32
C VAL A 632 -18.21 -1.94 -17.74
N LEU A 633 -19.36 -2.33 -18.28
CA LEU A 633 -20.37 -1.40 -18.78
C LEU A 633 -21.46 -1.13 -17.73
N LEU A 634 -21.26 -0.09 -16.92
CA LEU A 634 -22.23 0.32 -15.89
C LEU A 634 -23.51 0.88 -16.55
N THR A 635 -24.58 0.09 -16.59
CA THR A 635 -25.88 0.51 -17.13
C THR A 635 -26.81 1.06 -16.04
N GLY A 636 -27.68 2.01 -16.39
CA GLY A 636 -28.70 2.52 -15.47
C GLY A 636 -28.20 3.52 -14.41
N TRP A 637 -26.90 3.82 -14.32
CA TRP A 637 -26.35 4.70 -13.27
C TRP A 637 -26.98 6.10 -13.23
N ARG A 638 -27.36 6.69 -14.37
CA ARG A 638 -28.06 7.99 -14.46
C ARG A 638 -29.58 7.94 -14.13
N SER A 639 -30.05 6.89 -13.44
CA SER A 639 -31.48 6.75 -13.07
C SER A 639 -31.86 7.62 -11.86
N ASN A 640 -30.97 7.72 -10.88
CA ASN A 640 -31.18 8.47 -9.63
C ASN A 640 -30.34 9.75 -9.59
N VAL A 641 -29.03 9.63 -9.83
CA VAL A 641 -28.09 10.77 -9.98
C VAL A 641 -28.04 11.20 -11.45
N CYS A 642 -27.68 12.46 -11.74
CA CYS A 642 -27.46 12.97 -13.11
C CYS A 642 -28.63 12.81 -14.10
N ARG A 643 -29.85 12.55 -13.62
CA ARG A 643 -31.02 12.20 -14.44
C ARG A 643 -31.40 13.28 -15.45
N LYS A 644 -31.07 14.56 -15.21
CA LYS A 644 -31.34 15.64 -16.16
C LYS A 644 -30.83 15.32 -17.57
N TYR A 645 -29.64 14.73 -17.69
CA TYR A 645 -28.99 14.41 -18.96
C TYR A 645 -29.68 13.28 -19.75
N THR A 646 -30.38 12.36 -19.08
CA THR A 646 -31.20 11.33 -19.77
C THR A 646 -32.53 11.91 -20.22
N THR A 647 -33.14 12.78 -19.39
CA THR A 647 -34.42 13.45 -19.71
C THR A 647 -34.30 14.61 -20.70
N SER A 648 -33.10 15.14 -20.94
CA SER A 648 -32.86 16.29 -21.83
C SER A 648 -32.66 15.91 -23.30
N CYS A 649 -32.69 14.63 -23.68
CA CYS A 649 -32.58 14.24 -25.08
C CYS A 649 -33.74 14.83 -25.91
N PRO A 650 -33.46 15.50 -27.06
CA PRO A 650 -34.50 16.00 -27.96
C PRO A 650 -35.43 14.88 -28.43
N LYS A 651 -36.71 15.19 -28.70
CA LYS A 651 -37.78 14.21 -29.00
C LYS A 651 -37.56 13.23 -30.17
N THR A 652 -36.50 13.41 -30.96
CA THR A 652 -36.11 12.54 -32.09
C THR A 652 -34.94 11.61 -31.76
N LEU A 653 -34.34 11.76 -30.58
CA LEU A 653 -33.19 11.03 -30.06
C LEU A 653 -33.58 10.27 -28.78
N GLU A 654 -32.98 9.10 -28.56
CA GLU A 654 -33.16 8.28 -27.36
C GLU A 654 -31.84 8.17 -26.60
N TYR A 655 -31.90 8.09 -25.26
CA TYR A 655 -30.70 7.99 -24.43
C TYR A 655 -30.18 6.55 -24.39
N THR A 656 -28.90 6.36 -24.72
CA THR A 656 -28.25 5.05 -24.78
C THR A 656 -26.97 5.04 -23.93
N TYR A 657 -26.77 3.97 -23.15
CA TYR A 657 -25.57 3.77 -22.31
C TYR A 657 -24.39 3.13 -23.05
N ASN A 658 -24.64 2.52 -24.22
CA ASN A 658 -23.63 1.85 -25.05
C ASN A 658 -23.74 2.37 -26.49
N VAL A 659 -22.95 3.39 -26.82
CA VAL A 659 -22.83 3.95 -28.17
C VAL A 659 -21.49 3.54 -28.77
N ASP A 660 -21.55 2.57 -29.67
CA ASP A 660 -20.43 2.02 -30.44
C ASP A 660 -20.40 2.62 -31.87
N THR A 661 -19.51 2.12 -32.71
CA THR A 661 -19.36 2.34 -34.16
C THR A 661 -20.65 2.25 -35.00
N CYS A 662 -20.56 2.67 -36.28
CA CYS A 662 -21.64 2.57 -37.27
C CYS A 662 -22.96 3.30 -36.94
N GLN A 663 -22.92 4.42 -36.20
CA GLN A 663 -24.14 5.17 -35.88
C GLN A 663 -24.82 5.70 -37.16
N PRO A 664 -26.16 5.58 -37.30
CA PRO A 664 -26.85 5.90 -38.55
C PRO A 664 -26.83 7.41 -38.82
N THR A 665 -26.08 7.83 -39.84
CA THR A 665 -26.02 9.22 -40.30
C THR A 665 -26.51 9.33 -41.75
N CYS A 666 -26.99 10.50 -42.14
CA CYS A 666 -27.33 10.75 -43.55
C CYS A 666 -26.14 10.60 -44.50
N ARG A 667 -24.91 10.68 -43.97
CA ARG A 667 -23.69 10.50 -44.75
C ARG A 667 -23.31 9.04 -44.97
N SER A 668 -23.58 8.13 -44.02
CA SER A 668 -23.33 6.69 -44.21
C SER A 668 -24.32 6.00 -45.17
N LEU A 669 -25.38 6.72 -45.59
CA LEU A 669 -26.21 6.36 -46.76
C LEU A 669 -25.61 6.80 -48.10
N SER A 670 -24.67 7.75 -48.08
CA SER A 670 -24.15 8.46 -49.27
C SER A 670 -22.74 8.00 -49.66
N GLU A 671 -21.90 7.74 -48.66
CA GLU A 671 -20.50 7.30 -48.76
C GLU A 671 -20.29 6.05 -47.87
N PRO A 672 -19.35 5.15 -48.20
CA PRO A 672 -19.02 4.02 -47.32
C PRO A 672 -18.57 4.51 -45.94
N ASP A 673 -19.18 4.00 -44.88
CA ASP A 673 -18.91 4.46 -43.53
C ASP A 673 -17.54 3.96 -43.02
N VAL A 674 -16.53 4.84 -43.11
CA VAL A 674 -15.18 4.57 -42.61
C VAL A 674 -15.13 4.48 -41.09
N THR A 675 -16.11 5.03 -40.36
CA THR A 675 -16.14 5.00 -38.88
C THR A 675 -16.44 3.62 -38.33
N CYS A 676 -17.10 2.75 -39.11
CA CYS A 676 -17.40 1.37 -38.75
C CYS A 676 -16.18 0.51 -38.39
N ASN A 677 -14.97 0.90 -38.80
CA ASN A 677 -13.73 0.16 -38.50
C ASN A 677 -12.90 0.80 -37.36
N ILE A 678 -13.34 1.94 -36.82
CA ILE A 678 -12.61 2.71 -35.81
C ILE A 678 -13.05 2.26 -34.42
N LYS A 679 -12.21 1.48 -33.72
CA LYS A 679 -12.50 1.07 -32.34
C LYS A 679 -12.19 2.20 -31.35
N PHE A 680 -13.11 2.48 -30.43
CA PHE A 680 -12.97 3.45 -29.34
C PHE A 680 -13.63 2.87 -28.06
N VAL A 681 -13.54 3.55 -26.92
CA VAL A 681 -14.22 3.14 -25.68
C VAL A 681 -15.72 3.44 -25.80
N PRO A 682 -16.65 2.48 -25.62
CA PRO A 682 -18.07 2.75 -25.74
C PRO A 682 -18.54 3.90 -24.84
N VAL A 683 -19.30 4.85 -25.41
CA VAL A 683 -19.71 6.08 -24.73
C VAL A 683 -21.21 6.13 -24.47
N ASP A 684 -21.66 7.04 -23.60
CA ASP A 684 -23.08 7.32 -23.40
C ASP A 684 -23.57 8.57 -24.15
N GLY A 685 -24.90 8.76 -24.21
CA GLY A 685 -25.54 9.97 -24.73
C GLY A 685 -26.79 9.69 -25.56
N CYS A 686 -27.29 10.72 -26.23
CA CYS A 686 -28.48 10.63 -27.08
C CYS A 686 -28.10 10.19 -28.51
N THR A 687 -28.79 9.19 -29.06
CA THR A 687 -28.61 8.61 -30.41
C THR A 687 -29.94 8.53 -31.17
N CYS A 688 -29.90 8.30 -32.49
CA CYS A 688 -31.11 8.23 -33.31
C CYS A 688 -31.86 6.92 -33.14
N VAL A 689 -33.19 6.99 -33.08
CA VAL A 689 -34.07 5.81 -33.01
C VAL A 689 -33.99 4.97 -34.29
N ASN A 690 -34.08 3.65 -34.14
CA ASN A 690 -33.94 2.68 -35.23
C ASN A 690 -34.81 3.03 -36.46
N GLY A 691 -34.18 3.08 -37.64
CA GLY A 691 -34.82 3.46 -38.90
C GLY A 691 -34.74 4.96 -39.25
N THR A 692 -34.14 5.79 -38.38
CA THR A 692 -33.83 7.20 -38.64
C THR A 692 -32.33 7.46 -38.63
N TYR A 693 -31.91 8.51 -39.33
CA TYR A 693 -30.51 8.85 -39.61
C TYR A 693 -30.23 10.28 -39.19
N MET A 694 -29.08 10.54 -38.56
CA MET A 694 -28.71 11.88 -38.11
C MET A 694 -28.32 12.78 -39.28
N ASP A 695 -28.99 13.93 -39.40
CA ASP A 695 -28.64 15.02 -40.31
C ASP A 695 -27.58 15.95 -39.70
N GLU A 696 -27.00 16.85 -40.52
CA GLU A 696 -26.00 17.83 -40.06
C GLU A 696 -26.52 18.79 -38.99
N SER A 697 -27.84 19.00 -38.89
CA SER A 697 -28.44 19.83 -37.85
C SER A 697 -28.62 19.10 -36.51
N GLY A 698 -28.14 17.85 -36.41
CA GLY A 698 -28.25 17.01 -35.21
C GLY A 698 -29.64 16.42 -35.01
N LYS A 699 -30.47 16.34 -36.05
CA LYS A 699 -31.82 15.77 -35.99
C LYS A 699 -31.87 14.43 -36.70
N CYS A 700 -32.69 13.52 -36.19
CA CYS A 700 -32.92 12.23 -36.82
C CYS A 700 -34.04 12.33 -37.85
N VAL A 701 -33.76 11.99 -39.10
CA VAL A 701 -34.68 12.06 -40.24
C VAL A 701 -34.79 10.70 -40.96
N PRO A 702 -35.87 10.43 -41.70
CA PRO A 702 -35.94 9.26 -42.56
C PRO A 702 -34.91 9.34 -43.69
N ALA A 703 -34.42 8.19 -44.17
CA ALA A 703 -33.41 8.09 -45.23
C ALA A 703 -33.75 8.87 -46.52
N SER A 704 -35.03 9.01 -46.86
CA SER A 704 -35.50 9.78 -48.02
C SER A 704 -35.35 11.30 -47.88
N SER A 705 -35.17 11.81 -46.65
CA SER A 705 -35.01 13.22 -46.32
C SER A 705 -33.55 13.63 -46.12
N CYS A 706 -32.61 12.69 -46.24
CA CYS A 706 -31.18 12.98 -46.10
C CYS A 706 -30.62 13.83 -47.25
N PRO A 707 -29.76 14.83 -46.96
CA PRO A 707 -29.05 15.59 -47.99
C PRO A 707 -27.96 14.75 -48.67
N CYS A 708 -27.52 15.22 -49.83
CA CYS A 708 -26.30 14.74 -50.48
C CYS A 708 -25.10 15.61 -50.07
N TYR A 709 -23.89 15.05 -50.21
CA TYR A 709 -22.64 15.72 -49.82
C TYR A 709 -21.77 15.97 -51.05
N TYR A 710 -21.23 17.19 -51.18
CA TYR A 710 -20.49 17.60 -52.37
C TYR A 710 -19.52 18.75 -52.10
N LYS A 711 -18.24 18.62 -52.46
CA LYS A 711 -17.16 19.58 -52.10
C LYS A 711 -17.14 19.94 -50.60
N GLY A 712 -17.71 19.09 -49.74
CA GLY A 712 -17.92 19.36 -48.31
C GLY A 712 -19.22 20.13 -47.97
N THR A 713 -19.93 20.71 -48.94
CA THR A 713 -21.23 21.38 -48.70
C THR A 713 -22.40 20.39 -48.78
N PRO A 714 -23.42 20.52 -47.90
CA PRO A 714 -24.67 19.78 -47.99
C PRO A 714 -25.56 20.32 -49.11
N LEU A 715 -26.28 19.43 -49.78
CA LEU A 715 -27.30 19.78 -50.77
C LEU A 715 -28.61 19.05 -50.46
N PRO A 716 -29.74 19.77 -50.30
CA PRO A 716 -31.04 19.15 -50.05
C PRO A 716 -31.41 18.11 -51.11
N SER A 717 -32.12 17.06 -50.70
CA SER A 717 -32.59 15.98 -51.58
C SER A 717 -33.37 16.54 -52.77
N GLY A 718 -32.82 16.41 -53.98
CA GLY A 718 -33.39 16.94 -55.23
C GLY A 718 -32.83 18.29 -55.73
N GLU A 719 -31.87 18.91 -55.05
CA GLU A 719 -31.26 20.17 -55.50
C GLU A 719 -30.20 19.97 -56.60
N VAL A 720 -30.12 20.92 -57.55
CA VAL A 720 -29.18 20.95 -58.66
C VAL A 720 -28.42 22.27 -58.67
N ILE A 721 -27.09 22.19 -58.72
CA ILE A 721 -26.20 23.35 -58.69
C ILE A 721 -25.33 23.43 -59.94
N HIS A 722 -24.98 24.66 -60.29
CA HIS A 722 -24.21 25.01 -61.48
C HIS A 722 -22.96 25.80 -61.06
N ASP A 723 -21.79 25.23 -61.32
CA ASP A 723 -20.49 25.84 -60.99
C ASP A 723 -19.55 25.73 -62.19
N ASN A 724 -19.06 26.87 -62.67
CA ASN A 724 -18.11 27.00 -63.78
C ASN A 724 -18.39 26.09 -65.01
N GLY A 725 -19.66 25.97 -65.39
CA GLY A 725 -20.09 25.22 -66.58
C GLY A 725 -20.30 23.71 -66.38
N VAL A 726 -20.16 23.21 -65.15
CA VAL A 726 -20.44 21.81 -64.79
C VAL A 726 -21.69 21.73 -63.91
N VAL A 727 -22.49 20.68 -64.08
CA VAL A 727 -23.80 20.51 -63.43
C VAL A 727 -23.73 19.37 -62.43
N CYS A 728 -24.02 19.67 -61.16
CA CYS A 728 -23.91 18.74 -60.05
C CYS A 728 -25.32 18.55 -59.43
N ASN A 729 -25.81 17.30 -59.32
CA ASN A 729 -27.21 16.99 -59.04
C ASN A 729 -27.36 16.02 -57.85
N CYS A 730 -28.09 16.44 -56.80
CA CYS A 730 -28.37 15.64 -55.62
C CYS A 730 -29.52 14.65 -55.84
N ILE A 731 -29.18 13.36 -55.95
CA ILE A 731 -30.17 12.26 -55.93
C ILE A 731 -29.72 11.22 -54.91
N HIS A 732 -30.55 11.00 -53.87
CA HIS A 732 -30.39 9.92 -52.89
C HIS A 732 -28.96 9.85 -52.28
N GLY A 733 -28.37 10.99 -51.94
CA GLY A 733 -27.05 11.11 -51.28
C GLY A 733 -25.85 11.48 -52.18
N LYS A 734 -25.94 11.38 -53.52
CA LYS A 734 -24.76 11.33 -54.43
C LYS A 734 -24.58 12.55 -55.36
N LEU A 735 -23.33 12.94 -55.73
CA LEU A 735 -22.99 14.20 -56.48
C LEU A 735 -21.60 14.26 -57.20
N SER A 736 -21.28 15.34 -57.97
CA SER A 736 -20.03 15.50 -58.80
C SER A 736 -19.79 16.87 -59.56
N CYS A 737 -18.74 17.71 -59.27
CA CYS A 737 -18.01 18.79 -60.08
C CYS A 737 -16.69 19.41 -59.41
N ILE A 738 -16.06 20.55 -59.88
CA ILE A 738 -14.71 21.23 -59.54
C ILE A 738 -14.81 22.83 -59.63
N GLY A 739 -13.97 23.89 -59.29
CA GLY A 739 -12.55 24.25 -58.83
C GLY A 739 -12.36 25.76 -58.31
N GLY A 740 -11.16 26.46 -58.35
CA GLY A 740 -10.92 27.87 -57.77
C GLY A 740 -9.56 28.70 -58.01
N LYS A 741 -9.28 29.87 -57.34
CA LYS A 741 -8.05 30.82 -57.46
C LYS A 741 -7.76 31.88 -56.30
N THR A 742 -6.67 32.75 -56.32
CA THR A 742 -5.97 33.49 -55.14
C THR A 742 -5.39 34.97 -55.28
N GLU A 743 -4.61 35.56 -54.28
CA GLU A 743 -4.28 37.04 -53.96
C GLU A 743 -2.76 37.52 -53.65
N GLU A 744 -2.47 38.75 -53.08
CA GLU A 744 -1.13 39.47 -52.85
C GLU A 744 -0.90 40.40 -51.54
N VAL A 745 0.27 41.10 -51.31
CA VAL A 745 0.98 41.39 -49.97
C VAL A 745 1.57 42.87 -49.67
N CYS A 746 2.21 43.16 -48.47
CA CYS A 746 2.76 44.48 -47.94
C CYS A 746 4.21 44.48 -47.23
N ALA A 747 4.61 45.47 -46.37
CA ALA A 747 6.04 45.95 -46.15
C ALA A 747 6.61 46.26 -44.68
N PRO A 748 7.96 46.50 -44.47
CA PRO A 748 8.72 46.52 -43.15
C PRO A 748 8.92 47.89 -42.40
N PRO A 749 9.68 48.04 -41.26
CA PRO A 749 10.87 47.29 -40.76
C PRO A 749 10.63 46.22 -39.69
N MET A 750 9.72 46.45 -38.72
CA MET A 750 8.88 45.33 -38.29
C MET A 750 7.96 45.11 -39.49
N PHE A 751 8.01 43.92 -40.10
CA PHE A 751 7.00 43.62 -41.11
C PHE A 751 5.67 43.44 -40.39
N TYR A 752 4.70 44.31 -40.71
CA TYR A 752 3.35 44.11 -40.25
C TYR A 752 2.82 42.88 -40.98
N VAL A 753 2.59 41.81 -40.22
CA VAL A 753 1.93 40.63 -40.74
C VAL A 753 0.45 41.00 -40.83
N ASP A 754 -0.11 41.01 -42.03
CA ASP A 754 -1.56 41.11 -42.19
C ASP A 754 -2.16 39.79 -42.64
N CYS A 755 -2.99 39.26 -41.77
CA CYS A 755 -3.64 37.96 -41.90
C CYS A 755 -4.94 38.02 -42.71
N GLY A 756 -5.39 39.22 -43.10
CA GLY A 756 -6.62 39.40 -43.87
C GLY A 756 -6.52 39.10 -45.38
N ASN A 757 -5.30 39.10 -45.95
CA ASN A 757 -5.11 39.09 -47.42
C ASN A 757 -3.91 38.27 -47.91
N ALA A 758 -3.31 37.43 -47.05
CA ALA A 758 -2.07 36.72 -47.31
C ALA A 758 -2.25 35.26 -47.77
N THR A 759 -1.30 34.76 -48.58
CA THR A 759 -1.17 33.33 -48.87
C THR A 759 -0.72 32.53 -47.63
N SER A 760 -0.99 31.22 -47.65
CA SER A 760 -1.06 30.30 -46.50
C SER A 760 0.16 30.19 -45.55
N ASP A 761 1.30 30.80 -45.87
CA ASP A 761 2.59 30.48 -45.25
C ASP A 761 3.06 31.50 -44.20
N ILE A 762 2.46 32.70 -44.15
CA ILE A 762 2.97 33.82 -43.31
C ILE A 762 2.72 33.58 -41.81
N ILE A 763 3.71 33.95 -41.00
CA ILE A 763 3.80 33.76 -39.55
C ILE A 763 3.35 35.04 -38.84
N GLY A 764 2.28 35.03 -38.04
CA GLY A 764 1.75 36.21 -37.34
C GLY A 764 2.37 36.47 -35.97
N ALA A 765 1.86 37.48 -35.27
CA ALA A 765 2.37 37.90 -33.97
C ALA A 765 2.15 36.86 -32.85
N GLU A 766 1.19 35.94 -33.05
CA GLU A 766 0.95 34.77 -32.19
C GLU A 766 2.15 33.82 -32.08
N CYS A 767 3.15 33.96 -32.95
CA CYS A 767 4.32 33.08 -33.04
C CYS A 767 5.62 33.67 -32.47
N GLN A 768 5.59 34.86 -31.86
CA GLN A 768 6.82 35.46 -31.33
C GLN A 768 7.42 34.61 -30.21
N LYS A 769 8.60 34.02 -30.47
CA LYS A 769 9.30 33.17 -29.51
C LYS A 769 9.91 33.98 -28.37
N SER A 770 9.93 33.40 -27.18
CA SER A 770 10.63 33.84 -25.97
C SER A 770 11.64 32.78 -25.51
N CYS A 771 12.41 33.05 -24.46
CA CYS A 771 13.26 32.03 -23.84
C CYS A 771 12.47 30.80 -23.35
N GLN A 772 11.20 30.98 -22.93
CA GLN A 772 10.30 29.90 -22.50
C GLN A 772 9.71 29.11 -23.68
N THR A 773 9.40 29.77 -24.80
CA THR A 773 8.69 29.14 -25.94
C THR A 773 9.60 28.74 -27.12
N LEU A 774 10.93 28.67 -26.92
CA LEU A 774 11.87 28.50 -28.04
C LEU A 774 11.76 27.14 -28.74
N ASP A 775 11.60 26.05 -27.99
CA ASP A 775 11.53 24.66 -28.49
C ASP A 775 10.09 24.19 -28.80
N VAL A 776 9.13 25.12 -28.69
CA VAL A 776 7.74 24.96 -29.12
C VAL A 776 7.65 25.42 -30.58
N GLU A 777 7.02 24.65 -31.46
CA GLU A 777 6.72 25.12 -32.82
C GLU A 777 5.51 26.08 -32.76
N CYS A 778 5.41 27.05 -33.69
CA CYS A 778 4.24 27.91 -33.67
C CYS A 778 3.02 27.25 -34.33
N TYR A 779 2.17 26.66 -33.50
CA TYR A 779 0.89 26.09 -33.89
C TYR A 779 -0.18 27.18 -34.09
N ARG A 780 -0.36 27.62 -35.34
CA ARG A 780 -1.34 28.66 -35.70
C ARG A 780 -2.75 28.08 -35.84
N THR A 781 -3.71 28.66 -35.13
CA THR A 781 -5.15 28.36 -35.31
C THR A 781 -5.86 29.36 -36.24
N GLN A 782 -5.31 30.56 -36.30
CA GLN A 782 -5.52 31.62 -37.29
C GLN A 782 -4.27 32.51 -37.20
N CYS A 783 -3.88 33.16 -38.29
CA CYS A 783 -2.86 34.21 -38.24
C CYS A 783 -3.46 35.42 -37.50
N VAL A 784 -2.70 36.07 -36.60
CA VAL A 784 -3.10 37.28 -35.87
C VAL A 784 -2.23 38.46 -36.31
N SER A 785 -2.87 39.46 -36.93
CA SER A 785 -2.15 40.59 -37.54
C SER A 785 -1.41 41.42 -36.47
N GLY A 786 -0.14 41.70 -36.70
CA GLY A 786 0.72 42.34 -35.70
C GLY A 786 2.21 42.40 -36.09
N CYS A 787 3.06 42.69 -35.11
CA CYS A 787 4.49 43.00 -35.30
C CYS A 787 5.38 42.03 -34.50
N VAL A 788 6.51 41.61 -35.08
CA VAL A 788 7.45 40.62 -34.51
C VAL A 788 8.88 41.15 -34.38
N CYS A 789 9.70 40.55 -33.51
CA CYS A 789 11.13 40.86 -33.36
C CYS A 789 11.91 40.53 -34.65
N PRO A 790 12.90 41.35 -35.05
CA PRO A 790 13.74 41.09 -36.21
C PRO A 790 14.90 40.12 -35.91
N GLY A 791 15.16 39.17 -36.82
CA GLY A 791 16.27 38.21 -36.73
C GLY A 791 16.02 37.09 -35.70
N ASN A 792 17.08 36.38 -35.31
CA ASN A 792 17.02 35.26 -34.35
C ASN A 792 16.90 35.72 -32.89
N GLN A 793 16.22 36.84 -32.63
CA GLN A 793 16.03 37.38 -31.28
C GLN A 793 14.67 37.00 -30.69
N VAL A 794 14.64 36.82 -29.37
CA VAL A 794 13.50 36.28 -28.63
C VAL A 794 13.02 37.27 -27.56
N LEU A 795 11.74 37.22 -27.20
CA LEU A 795 11.20 38.05 -26.12
C LEU A 795 11.82 37.68 -24.76
N ASP A 796 12.21 38.70 -24.01
CA ASP A 796 12.76 38.63 -22.65
C ASP A 796 11.71 38.53 -21.52
N GLY A 797 10.42 38.50 -21.89
CA GLY A 797 9.29 38.53 -20.95
C GLY A 797 8.99 39.91 -20.33
N LYS A 798 9.72 40.96 -20.73
CA LYS A 798 9.59 42.36 -20.23
C LYS A 798 9.37 43.38 -21.35
N GLY A 799 9.47 42.96 -22.61
CA GLY A 799 9.19 43.76 -23.81
C GLY A 799 10.41 44.06 -24.69
N GLY A 800 11.57 43.49 -24.36
CA GLY A 800 12.79 43.54 -25.18
C GLY A 800 12.97 42.27 -26.03
N CYS A 801 13.73 42.40 -27.13
CA CYS A 801 14.24 41.27 -27.91
C CYS A 801 15.71 41.02 -27.50
N ILE A 802 16.06 39.78 -27.13
CA ILE A 802 17.42 39.38 -26.69
C ILE A 802 17.97 38.19 -27.51
N PRO A 803 19.29 37.91 -27.48
CA PRO A 803 19.87 36.71 -28.07
C PRO A 803 19.39 35.41 -27.41
N VAL A 804 19.56 34.29 -28.09
CA VAL A 804 19.13 32.95 -27.62
C VAL A 804 20.10 32.40 -26.56
N GLU A 805 21.37 32.72 -26.71
CA GLU A 805 22.49 32.32 -25.86
C GLU A 805 22.43 32.90 -24.44
N ASP A 806 21.79 34.07 -24.26
CA ASP A 806 21.65 34.75 -22.96
C ASP A 806 20.44 34.25 -22.13
N CYS A 807 19.62 33.36 -22.69
CA CYS A 807 18.41 32.87 -22.02
C CYS A 807 18.72 31.97 -20.80
N PRO A 808 18.03 32.17 -19.65
CA PRO A 808 18.22 31.36 -18.46
C PRO A 808 17.64 29.95 -18.58
N CYS A 809 18.11 29.04 -17.72
CA CYS A 809 17.41 27.78 -17.41
C CYS A 809 16.36 28.04 -16.32
N VAL A 810 15.32 27.19 -16.24
CA VAL A 810 14.32 27.23 -15.16
C VAL A 810 14.38 25.90 -14.40
N HIS A 811 14.19 25.95 -13.08
CA HIS A 811 13.97 24.77 -12.25
C HIS A 811 13.18 25.13 -10.98
N ASN A 812 12.15 24.34 -10.65
CA ASN A 812 11.21 24.54 -9.54
C ASN A 812 10.74 25.99 -9.40
N GLY A 813 10.29 26.56 -10.52
CA GLY A 813 9.81 27.95 -10.64
C GLY A 813 10.88 29.05 -10.57
N ASN A 814 12.14 28.72 -10.31
CA ASN A 814 13.25 29.67 -10.22
C ASN A 814 14.04 29.74 -11.54
N SER A 815 14.58 30.92 -11.88
CA SER A 815 15.40 31.14 -13.09
C SER A 815 16.88 31.23 -12.75
N TYR A 816 17.72 30.57 -13.55
CA TYR A 816 19.15 30.39 -13.34
C TYR A 816 19.95 30.84 -14.57
N HIS A 817 21.05 31.54 -14.37
CA HIS A 817 21.88 32.04 -15.47
C HIS A 817 22.77 30.94 -16.07
N PRO A 818 23.15 31.04 -17.37
CA PRO A 818 24.11 30.12 -17.99
C PRO A 818 25.42 30.02 -17.20
N GLY A 819 25.78 28.79 -16.81
CA GLY A 819 26.94 28.49 -15.98
C GLY A 819 26.63 28.22 -14.50
N GLU A 820 25.42 28.51 -14.01
CA GLU A 820 24.99 28.16 -12.66
C GLU A 820 24.67 26.65 -12.53
N SER A 821 24.78 26.11 -11.31
CA SER A 821 24.57 24.68 -11.02
C SER A 821 23.58 24.45 -9.88
N ILE A 822 22.81 23.37 -9.99
CA ILE A 822 21.82 22.89 -9.01
C ILE A 822 22.10 21.41 -8.67
N ARG A 823 21.53 20.92 -7.56
CA ARG A 823 21.55 19.49 -7.21
C ARG A 823 20.14 18.91 -7.40
N VAL A 824 20.04 17.76 -8.06
CA VAL A 824 18.79 17.01 -8.25
C VAL A 824 19.02 15.58 -7.75
N GLY A 825 18.46 15.26 -6.57
CA GLY A 825 18.78 14.02 -5.85
C GLY A 825 20.28 13.92 -5.54
N CYS A 826 20.93 12.85 -6.01
CA CYS A 826 22.37 12.70 -5.91
C CYS A 826 23.16 13.53 -6.96
N ASN A 827 22.55 13.86 -8.10
CA ASN A 827 23.21 14.42 -9.28
C ASN A 827 23.42 15.94 -9.23
N ASN A 828 24.45 16.41 -9.94
CA ASN A 828 24.78 17.84 -10.12
C ASN A 828 24.49 18.27 -11.56
N CYS A 829 23.63 19.27 -11.74
CA CYS A 829 23.19 19.76 -13.05
C CYS A 829 23.65 21.20 -13.28
N THR A 830 24.27 21.47 -14.43
CA THR A 830 24.75 22.82 -14.80
C THR A 830 23.97 23.38 -15.99
N CYS A 831 23.50 24.62 -15.86
CA CYS A 831 22.76 25.32 -16.91
C CYS A 831 23.69 25.68 -18.08
N ARG A 832 23.37 25.23 -19.30
CA ARG A 832 24.01 25.67 -20.55
C ARG A 832 22.97 25.72 -21.66
N ASN A 833 22.90 26.83 -22.40
CA ASN A 833 22.00 27.00 -23.54
C ASN A 833 20.51 26.67 -23.21
N ARG A 834 20.01 27.13 -22.06
CA ARG A 834 18.69 26.82 -21.46
C ARG A 834 18.44 25.37 -21.05
N LYS A 835 19.41 24.46 -21.23
CA LYS A 835 19.30 23.05 -20.83
C LYS A 835 20.18 22.74 -19.63
N TRP A 836 19.72 21.80 -18.81
CA TRP A 836 20.46 21.29 -17.67
C TRP A 836 21.30 20.09 -18.10
N HIS A 837 22.61 20.22 -17.94
CA HIS A 837 23.54 19.11 -18.14
C HIS A 837 23.86 18.51 -16.77
N CYS A 838 23.17 17.41 -16.45
CA CYS A 838 23.33 16.63 -15.23
C CYS A 838 24.44 15.57 -15.34
N SER A 839 24.97 15.14 -14.20
CA SER A 839 25.60 13.82 -14.06
C SER A 839 24.54 12.70 -14.15
N GLU A 840 24.99 11.49 -14.45
CA GLU A 840 24.16 10.27 -14.55
C GLU A 840 24.54 9.25 -13.45
N GLU A 841 24.78 9.74 -12.22
CA GLU A 841 25.03 8.87 -11.07
C GLU A 841 23.70 8.28 -10.57
N PRO A 842 23.63 6.95 -10.28
CA PRO A 842 22.38 6.32 -9.87
C PRO A 842 22.15 6.51 -8.36
N CYS A 843 21.02 7.11 -8.01
CA CYS A 843 20.70 7.48 -6.62
C CYS A 843 20.11 6.31 -5.81
N LEU A 844 20.06 6.46 -4.48
CA LEU A 844 19.26 5.58 -3.60
C LEU A 844 17.79 5.99 -3.69
N GLU A 845 16.88 5.05 -3.95
CA GLU A 845 15.43 5.31 -3.87
C GLU A 845 14.85 4.90 -2.52
N THR A 846 13.69 5.47 -2.18
CA THR A 846 13.12 5.46 -0.83
C THR A 846 11.68 4.96 -0.82
N CYS A 847 11.41 3.89 -0.08
CA CYS A 847 10.07 3.56 0.38
C CYS A 847 9.82 4.27 1.73
N SER A 848 8.63 4.83 1.93
CA SER A 848 8.23 5.41 3.22
C SER A 848 6.87 4.91 3.68
N VAL A 849 6.76 4.60 4.96
CA VAL A 849 5.50 4.26 5.66
C VAL A 849 5.37 5.20 6.85
N TYR A 850 4.22 5.82 7.07
CA TYR A 850 3.99 6.69 8.23
C TYR A 850 2.50 6.70 8.64
N GLY A 851 2.20 7.29 9.81
CA GLY A 851 0.84 7.41 10.32
C GLY A 851 0.12 6.06 10.47
N ASP A 852 -1.20 6.09 10.31
CA ASP A 852 -2.10 4.93 10.38
C ASP A 852 -2.06 4.03 9.12
N GLY A 853 -0.93 4.02 8.39
CA GLY A 853 -0.75 3.17 7.20
C GLY A 853 -0.75 3.93 5.88
N HIS A 854 -0.14 5.11 5.83
CA HIS A 854 0.18 5.83 4.60
C HIS A 854 1.49 5.30 4.02
N TYR A 855 1.47 4.83 2.77
CA TYR A 855 2.64 4.26 2.07
C TYR A 855 3.08 5.12 0.88
N THR A 856 4.37 5.06 0.57
CA THR A 856 4.94 5.45 -0.72
C THR A 856 5.98 4.39 -1.12
N THR A 857 5.82 3.80 -2.31
CA THR A 857 6.73 2.78 -2.85
C THR A 857 8.07 3.37 -3.30
N PHE A 858 9.04 2.51 -3.60
CA PHE A 858 10.33 2.94 -4.19
C PHE A 858 10.15 3.70 -5.51
N ASP A 859 9.12 3.39 -6.28
CA ASP A 859 8.81 4.05 -7.55
C ASP A 859 7.77 5.18 -7.41
N GLY A 860 7.56 5.67 -6.17
CA GLY A 860 6.84 6.90 -5.85
C GLY A 860 5.32 6.78 -5.73
N LYS A 861 4.74 5.58 -5.87
CA LYS A 861 3.29 5.37 -5.82
C LYS A 861 2.77 5.42 -4.39
N ARG A 862 1.68 6.17 -4.19
CA ARG A 862 1.03 6.39 -2.90
C ARG A 862 -0.23 5.56 -2.75
N PHE A 863 -0.46 5.04 -1.54
CA PHE A 863 -1.67 4.31 -1.17
C PHE A 863 -1.82 4.23 0.35
N ASP A 864 -3.05 4.01 0.80
CA ASP A 864 -3.41 3.84 2.22
C ASP A 864 -3.78 2.37 2.49
N PHE A 865 -3.21 1.76 3.52
CA PHE A 865 -3.46 0.35 3.87
C PHE A 865 -3.33 0.08 5.39
N GLU A 866 -4.46 0.11 6.09
CA GLU A 866 -4.63 -0.30 7.48
C GLU A 866 -4.73 -1.83 7.58
N GLY A 867 -3.98 -2.47 8.48
CA GLY A 867 -4.02 -3.93 8.64
C GLY A 867 -3.48 -4.45 9.98
N ASP A 868 -4.28 -5.30 10.64
CA ASP A 868 -4.07 -5.78 12.01
C ASP A 868 -3.17 -7.05 12.10
N CYS A 869 -2.08 -7.08 11.34
CA CYS A 869 -1.20 -8.26 11.22
C CYS A 869 0.23 -7.84 10.85
N GLU A 870 1.15 -8.81 10.81
CA GLU A 870 2.46 -8.66 10.18
C GLU A 870 2.37 -8.68 8.64
N TYR A 871 3.03 -7.71 7.99
CA TYR A 871 3.12 -7.59 6.53
C TYR A 871 4.57 -7.45 6.07
N VAL A 872 4.90 -8.03 4.91
CA VAL A 872 6.21 -7.86 4.27
C VAL A 872 6.29 -6.49 3.60
N LEU A 873 7.06 -5.57 4.18
CA LEU A 873 7.35 -4.27 3.55
C LEU A 873 8.20 -4.46 2.29
N VAL A 874 9.33 -5.16 2.43
CA VAL A 874 10.26 -5.39 1.33
C VAL A 874 11.11 -6.64 1.57
N GLN A 875 11.33 -7.42 0.52
CA GLN A 875 12.23 -8.56 0.49
C GLN A 875 12.84 -8.70 -0.91
N ASN A 876 13.93 -9.46 -1.06
CA ASN A 876 14.43 -9.93 -2.36
C ASN A 876 14.16 -11.43 -2.66
N TYR A 877 13.35 -12.09 -1.83
CA TYR A 877 12.86 -13.46 -2.03
C TYR A 877 11.67 -13.50 -3.03
N CYS A 878 11.88 -12.99 -4.24
CA CYS A 878 10.79 -12.67 -5.18
C CYS A 878 10.65 -13.70 -6.32
N GLY A 879 9.68 -14.60 -6.18
CA GLY A 879 9.31 -15.60 -7.20
C GLY A 879 10.30 -16.75 -7.37
N LYS A 880 9.85 -17.85 -8.02
CA LYS A 880 10.58 -19.14 -8.14
C LYS A 880 12.05 -19.12 -8.57
N LYS A 881 12.56 -18.06 -9.21
CA LYS A 881 13.99 -17.94 -9.59
C LYS A 881 14.88 -17.45 -8.44
N SER A 882 14.32 -16.68 -7.51
CA SER A 882 15.08 -15.84 -6.57
C SER A 882 15.22 -16.46 -5.17
N LEU A 883 14.51 -17.56 -4.87
CA LEU A 883 14.59 -18.25 -3.56
C LEU A 883 16.01 -18.58 -3.11
N ASN A 884 16.90 -18.90 -4.05
CA ASN A 884 18.30 -19.26 -3.76
C ASN A 884 19.26 -18.05 -3.78
N GLN A 885 18.74 -16.83 -3.88
CA GLN A 885 19.51 -15.59 -4.02
C GLN A 885 19.03 -14.44 -3.10
N GLY A 886 17.90 -14.61 -2.40
CA GLY A 886 17.45 -13.67 -1.39
C GLY A 886 18.43 -13.55 -0.22
N THR A 887 18.56 -12.35 0.32
CA THR A 887 19.51 -11.98 1.38
C THR A 887 18.87 -11.24 2.55
N PHE A 888 17.71 -10.60 2.34
CA PHE A 888 17.00 -9.86 3.39
C PHE A 888 15.48 -9.88 3.23
N ARG A 889 14.79 -9.65 4.36
CA ARG A 889 13.34 -9.47 4.45
C ARG A 889 13.03 -8.51 5.59
N VAL A 890 12.23 -7.48 5.33
CA VAL A 890 11.72 -6.52 6.32
C VAL A 890 10.22 -6.71 6.47
N ILE A 891 9.79 -6.94 7.71
CA ILE A 891 8.40 -7.12 8.12
C ILE A 891 8.02 -5.96 9.05
N THR A 892 6.79 -5.48 8.93
CA THR A 892 6.20 -4.52 9.88
C THR A 892 4.90 -5.09 10.45
N GLU A 893 4.61 -4.70 11.69
CA GLU A 893 3.32 -4.88 12.35
C GLU A 893 2.83 -3.51 12.82
N ASN A 894 1.53 -3.23 12.68
CA ASN A 894 0.92 -2.03 13.24
C ASN A 894 0.60 -2.26 14.73
N ILE A 895 1.09 -1.38 15.61
CA ILE A 895 0.75 -1.43 17.04
C ILE A 895 -0.36 -0.39 17.29
N PRO A 896 -1.61 -0.83 17.47
CA PRO A 896 -2.72 0.08 17.73
C PRO A 896 -2.67 0.63 19.16
N CYS A 897 -3.06 1.89 19.35
CA CYS A 897 -3.52 2.37 20.64
C CYS A 897 -4.74 3.31 20.50
N GLY A 898 -5.80 2.96 21.23
CA GLY A 898 -7.07 3.69 21.26
C GLY A 898 -8.28 2.81 20.98
N THR A 899 -9.44 3.45 20.85
CA THR A 899 -10.73 2.75 20.70
C THR A 899 -11.25 2.69 19.27
N THR A 900 -10.64 3.44 18.34
CA THR A 900 -10.83 3.34 16.89
C THR A 900 -10.03 2.20 16.23
N GLY A 901 -8.90 1.81 16.82
CA GLY A 901 -7.93 0.87 16.24
C GLY A 901 -6.63 1.50 15.73
N THR A 902 -6.48 2.83 15.86
CA THR A 902 -5.39 3.60 15.24
C THR A 902 -3.97 3.24 15.68
N THR A 903 -3.08 3.14 14.71
CA THR A 903 -1.65 2.85 14.87
C THR A 903 -0.88 4.03 15.45
N CYS A 904 -0.18 3.82 16.57
CA CYS A 904 0.66 4.84 17.20
C CYS A 904 2.14 4.43 17.36
N SER A 905 2.45 3.15 17.14
CA SER A 905 3.80 2.65 16.96
C SER A 905 3.79 1.51 15.93
N LYS A 906 4.95 1.10 15.43
CA LYS A 906 5.10 -0.09 14.57
C LYS A 906 6.22 -0.98 15.11
N SER A 907 6.00 -2.30 15.11
CA SER A 907 7.06 -3.28 15.34
C SER A 907 7.71 -3.60 14.01
N ILE A 908 9.04 -3.68 13.95
CA ILE A 908 9.79 -3.90 12.71
C ILE A 908 10.76 -5.05 12.90
N LYS A 909 10.70 -6.05 12.03
CA LYS A 909 11.59 -7.21 12.05
C LYS A 909 12.43 -7.27 10.77
N VAL A 910 13.75 -7.20 10.91
CA VAL A 910 14.71 -7.25 9.81
C VAL A 910 15.48 -8.56 9.87
N PHE A 911 15.20 -9.45 8.92
CA PHE A 911 15.89 -10.73 8.76
C PHE A 911 17.02 -10.57 7.74
N MET A 912 18.26 -10.91 8.11
CA MET A 912 19.44 -10.79 7.25
C MET A 912 20.51 -11.82 7.61
N GLU A 913 20.92 -12.64 6.64
CA GLU A 913 21.81 -13.81 6.83
C GLU A 913 21.34 -14.71 8.01
N ASN A 914 22.14 -14.84 9.06
CA ASN A 914 21.88 -15.64 10.26
C ASN A 914 21.27 -14.82 11.42
N TYR A 915 20.91 -13.56 11.18
CA TYR A 915 20.50 -12.60 12.19
C TYR A 915 19.09 -12.08 11.95
N GLU A 916 18.42 -11.79 13.06
CA GLU A 916 17.13 -11.12 13.13
C GLU A 916 17.30 -9.89 14.05
N LEU A 917 16.80 -8.74 13.60
CA LEU A 917 16.78 -7.50 14.36
C LEU A 917 15.32 -7.07 14.56
N VAL A 918 14.90 -7.00 15.81
CA VAL A 918 13.57 -6.52 16.21
C VAL A 918 13.71 -5.08 16.70
N LEU A 919 12.91 -4.17 16.14
CA LEU A 919 12.77 -2.79 16.58
C LEU A 919 11.35 -2.59 17.11
N THR A 920 11.21 -2.34 18.40
CA THR A 920 9.89 -2.15 19.06
C THR A 920 10.05 -1.30 20.33
N ASP A 921 8.99 -0.56 20.70
CA ASP A 921 8.94 0.35 21.86
C ASP A 921 10.20 1.23 22.06
N GLY A 922 10.76 1.71 20.95
CA GLY A 922 11.94 2.59 20.88
C GLY A 922 13.29 1.91 21.11
N GLN A 923 13.33 0.59 21.30
CA GLN A 923 14.54 -0.22 21.52
C GLN A 923 14.88 -1.09 20.29
N SER A 924 15.97 -1.88 20.40
CA SER A 924 16.49 -2.71 19.31
C SER A 924 17.15 -3.98 19.86
N ASP A 925 16.56 -5.14 19.59
CA ASP A 925 17.06 -6.45 20.01
C ASP A 925 17.63 -7.24 18.83
N VAL A 926 18.77 -7.93 19.05
CA VAL A 926 19.48 -8.69 18.01
C VAL A 926 19.50 -10.18 18.38
N ILE A 927 18.83 -10.98 17.58
CA ILE A 927 18.67 -12.43 17.76
C ILE A 927 19.55 -13.15 16.72
N GLN A 928 20.40 -14.08 17.16
CA GLN A 928 21.17 -14.93 16.26
C GLN A 928 20.44 -16.26 16.00
N ARG A 929 19.81 -16.37 14.82
CA ARG A 929 19.04 -17.54 14.40
C ARG A 929 19.90 -18.78 14.11
N ALA A 930 21.15 -18.59 13.67
CA ALA A 930 22.05 -19.70 13.34
C ALA A 930 23.50 -19.43 13.78
N PRO A 931 24.22 -20.45 14.31
CA PRO A 931 25.60 -20.27 14.77
C PRO A 931 26.59 -19.85 13.68
N GLY A 932 27.33 -18.77 13.94
CA GLY A 932 28.35 -18.23 13.05
C GLY A 932 27.82 -17.16 12.08
N GLY A 933 28.74 -16.59 11.30
CA GLY A 933 28.53 -15.34 10.56
C GLY A 933 29.21 -14.14 11.23
N LYS A 934 29.13 -12.98 10.59
CA LYS A 934 29.41 -11.67 11.22
C LYS A 934 28.12 -10.87 11.17
N MET A 935 27.90 -10.02 12.17
CA MET A 935 26.77 -9.08 12.17
C MET A 935 26.78 -8.23 10.87
N PRO A 936 25.75 -8.32 10.01
CA PRO A 936 25.78 -7.72 8.67
C PRO A 936 25.34 -6.24 8.65
N PHE A 937 24.88 -5.72 9.80
CA PHE A 937 24.36 -4.35 9.95
C PHE A 937 24.94 -3.62 11.16
N GLN A 938 24.85 -2.29 11.15
CA GLN A 938 25.19 -1.40 12.26
C GLN A 938 23.96 -0.58 12.67
N ILE A 939 23.66 -0.55 13.97
CA ILE A 939 22.55 0.21 14.54
C ILE A 939 23.11 1.51 15.12
N ARG A 940 22.45 2.65 14.85
CA ARG A 940 22.89 3.99 15.27
C ARG A 940 21.69 4.84 15.69
N SER A 941 21.81 5.61 16.77
CA SER A 941 20.83 6.66 17.09
C SER A 941 21.22 7.97 16.39
N MET A 942 20.30 8.57 15.63
CA MET A 942 20.52 9.82 14.89
C MET A 942 19.33 10.77 15.09
N GLY A 943 19.49 11.74 16.01
CA GLY A 943 18.41 12.63 16.39
C GLY A 943 17.33 11.85 17.15
N ILE A 944 16.08 11.87 16.68
CA ILE A 944 15.00 11.02 17.22
C ILE A 944 15.02 9.59 16.66
N TYR A 945 15.71 9.35 15.55
CA TYR A 945 15.63 8.10 14.78
C TYR A 945 16.59 7.01 15.25
N LEU A 946 16.20 5.74 15.05
CA LEU A 946 17.13 4.62 14.90
C LEU A 946 17.42 4.43 13.41
N VAL A 947 18.70 4.24 13.09
CA VAL A 947 19.20 3.99 11.73
C VAL A 947 19.94 2.66 11.71
N VAL A 948 19.52 1.76 10.82
CA VAL A 948 20.15 0.46 10.56
C VAL A 948 20.83 0.55 9.20
N ASP A 949 22.17 0.55 9.21
CA ASP A 949 23.04 0.65 8.02
C ASP A 949 23.59 -0.74 7.69
N THR A 950 23.31 -1.29 6.51
CA THR A 950 23.58 -2.70 6.18
C THR A 950 24.67 -2.86 5.11
N ASN A 951 25.50 -3.90 5.24
CA ASN A 951 26.60 -4.20 4.32
C ASN A 951 26.17 -4.49 2.85
N VAL A 952 24.88 -4.80 2.61
CA VAL A 952 24.31 -5.06 1.29
C VAL A 952 23.74 -3.81 0.60
N GLY A 953 23.73 -2.64 1.27
CA GLY A 953 23.16 -1.40 0.70
C GLY A 953 21.64 -1.29 0.83
N LEU A 954 21.07 -1.84 1.91
CA LEU A 954 19.80 -1.41 2.50
C LEU A 954 20.08 -0.48 3.68
N ILE A 955 19.29 0.58 3.84
CA ILE A 955 19.30 1.43 5.04
C ILE A 955 17.86 1.55 5.54
N LEU A 956 17.62 1.30 6.82
CA LEU A 956 16.31 1.51 7.45
C LEU A 956 16.42 2.64 8.49
N MET A 957 15.49 3.59 8.45
CA MET A 957 15.40 4.70 9.39
C MET A 957 14.01 4.69 10.03
N TRP A 958 13.93 4.58 11.35
CA TRP A 958 12.68 4.52 12.12
C TRP A 958 12.63 5.64 13.17
N ASP A 959 11.52 6.36 13.24
CA ASP A 959 11.31 7.49 14.17
C ASP A 959 11.01 7.08 15.64
N LYS A 960 11.13 5.78 15.94
CA LYS A 960 10.71 5.13 17.21
C LYS A 960 9.19 5.13 17.44
N LYS A 961 8.39 5.39 16.39
CA LYS A 961 6.93 5.47 16.40
C LYS A 961 6.37 4.79 15.13
N THR A 962 5.70 5.53 14.24
CA THR A 962 5.04 4.99 13.03
C THR A 962 5.79 5.25 11.73
N SER A 963 6.81 6.12 11.70
CA SER A 963 7.50 6.48 10.45
C SER A 963 8.70 5.58 10.18
N ILE A 964 8.62 4.81 9.11
CA ILE A 964 9.66 3.92 8.59
C ILE A 964 10.07 4.41 7.20
N PHE A 965 11.36 4.67 7.01
CA PHE A 965 11.95 5.01 5.71
C PHE A 965 12.99 3.97 5.36
N ILE A 966 12.80 3.26 4.24
CA ILE A 966 13.73 2.24 3.75
C ILE A 966 14.36 2.75 2.46
N LYS A 967 15.69 2.75 2.41
CA LYS A 967 16.49 3.15 1.25
C LYS A 967 17.23 1.96 0.68
N LEU A 968 17.19 1.79 -0.64
CA LEU A 968 17.87 0.71 -1.35
C LEU A 968 18.91 1.24 -2.34
N SER A 969 20.00 0.50 -2.47
CA SER A 969 20.97 0.74 -3.54
C SER A 969 20.43 0.31 -4.92
N PRO A 970 20.87 0.96 -6.02
CA PRO A 970 20.53 0.59 -7.40
C PRO A 970 20.76 -0.88 -7.77
N GLY A 971 21.59 -1.62 -7.02
CA GLY A 971 21.81 -3.05 -7.22
C GLY A 971 20.55 -3.91 -6.96
N PHE A 972 19.54 -3.37 -6.28
CA PHE A 972 18.26 -4.03 -6.04
C PHE A 972 17.16 -3.68 -7.05
N LYS A 973 17.45 -2.83 -8.05
CA LYS A 973 16.44 -2.36 -9.01
C LYS A 973 15.80 -3.54 -9.76
N GLY A 974 14.48 -3.72 -9.63
CA GLY A 974 13.70 -4.83 -10.20
C GLY A 974 13.94 -6.20 -9.55
N HIS A 975 14.56 -6.25 -8.36
CA HIS A 975 14.92 -7.47 -7.64
C HIS A 975 14.27 -7.56 -6.24
N VAL A 976 13.32 -6.68 -5.92
CA VAL A 976 12.58 -6.67 -4.65
C VAL A 976 11.06 -6.76 -4.86
N CYS A 977 10.34 -7.02 -3.77
CA CYS A 977 8.88 -7.11 -3.74
C CYS A 977 8.36 -6.97 -2.30
N GLY A 978 7.12 -6.51 -2.15
CA GLY A 978 6.44 -6.28 -0.87
C GLY A 978 5.48 -5.09 -0.97
N LEU A 979 5.00 -4.57 0.18
CA LEU A 979 4.19 -3.34 0.21
C LEU A 979 4.95 -2.11 -0.35
N CYS A 980 6.28 -2.11 -0.30
CA CYS A 980 7.12 -1.05 -0.88
C CYS A 980 7.25 -1.09 -2.41
N GLY A 981 6.56 -2.01 -3.10
CA GLY A 981 6.65 -2.14 -4.56
C GLY A 981 7.81 -3.04 -5.04
N ASN A 982 8.18 -2.93 -6.32
CA ASN A 982 9.21 -3.78 -6.94
C ASN A 982 10.53 -3.05 -7.27
N TYR A 983 10.53 -1.71 -7.22
CA TYR A 983 11.67 -0.84 -7.54
C TYR A 983 12.20 -1.05 -8.97
N ASP A 984 11.37 -1.01 -10.01
CA ASP A 984 11.80 -1.02 -11.42
C ASP A 984 11.62 0.33 -12.16
N GLY A 985 10.91 1.27 -11.53
CA GLY A 985 10.56 2.60 -12.02
C GLY A 985 9.06 2.76 -12.32
N ASN A 986 8.30 1.68 -12.39
CA ASN A 986 6.93 1.67 -12.88
C ASN A 986 5.89 1.40 -11.77
N GLY A 987 5.43 2.48 -11.14
CA GLY A 987 4.35 2.45 -10.15
C GLY A 987 3.06 1.75 -10.60
N ASN A 988 2.79 1.61 -11.90
CA ASN A 988 1.60 0.85 -12.35
C ASN A 988 1.68 -0.63 -12.01
N ASN A 989 2.88 -1.20 -11.91
CA ASN A 989 3.08 -2.60 -11.56
C ASN A 989 3.34 -2.85 -10.06
N ASP A 990 3.65 -1.81 -9.26
CA ASP A 990 3.96 -1.91 -7.83
C ASP A 990 2.93 -2.69 -7.02
N PHE A 991 1.65 -2.65 -7.41
CA PHE A 991 0.59 -3.50 -6.85
C PHE A 991 0.69 -4.96 -7.35
N THR A 992 1.92 -5.50 -7.36
CA THR A 992 2.21 -6.91 -7.61
C THR A 992 2.00 -7.68 -6.32
N THR A 993 1.03 -8.59 -6.34
CA THR A 993 0.76 -9.51 -5.23
C THR A 993 1.90 -10.48 -5.01
N ARG A 994 1.91 -11.15 -3.85
CA ARG A 994 2.80 -12.29 -3.56
C ARG A 994 2.73 -13.37 -4.66
N SER A 995 1.54 -13.61 -5.24
CA SER A 995 1.30 -14.55 -6.35
C SER A 995 1.67 -14.02 -7.74
N GLN A 996 2.33 -12.86 -7.86
CA GLN A 996 2.81 -12.25 -9.11
C GLN A 996 1.70 -11.74 -10.07
N SER A 997 0.48 -11.54 -9.57
CA SER A 997 -0.54 -10.74 -10.27
C SER A 997 -0.34 -9.24 -9.98
N VAL A 998 -0.38 -8.39 -11.01
CA VAL A 998 -0.62 -6.95 -10.83
C VAL A 998 -2.13 -6.78 -10.70
N VAL A 999 -2.58 -6.05 -9.67
CA VAL A 999 -4.01 -5.84 -9.36
C VAL A 999 -4.32 -4.36 -9.18
N GLY A 1000 -5.56 -3.94 -9.47
CA GLY A 1000 -6.02 -2.55 -9.28
C GLY A 1000 -6.46 -2.23 -7.85
N ASN A 1001 -6.72 -3.27 -7.03
CA ASN A 1001 -7.33 -3.14 -5.72
C ASN A 1001 -6.28 -3.20 -4.60
N VAL A 1002 -6.18 -2.12 -3.80
CA VAL A 1002 -5.19 -1.98 -2.71
C VAL A 1002 -5.36 -3.05 -1.63
N LEU A 1003 -6.61 -3.46 -1.32
CA LEU A 1003 -6.88 -4.51 -0.33
C LEU A 1003 -6.49 -5.90 -0.84
N GLU A 1004 -6.66 -6.20 -2.14
CA GLU A 1004 -6.17 -7.46 -2.73
C GLU A 1004 -4.63 -7.51 -2.71
N PHE A 1005 -3.98 -6.41 -3.10
CA PHE A 1005 -2.52 -6.26 -3.04
C PHE A 1005 -1.99 -6.45 -1.61
N GLY A 1006 -2.45 -5.63 -0.66
CA GLY A 1006 -1.94 -5.62 0.71
C GLY A 1006 -2.20 -6.92 1.47
N ASN A 1007 -3.40 -7.50 1.35
CA ASN A 1007 -3.71 -8.78 1.98
C ASN A 1007 -2.88 -9.96 1.44
N SER A 1008 -2.35 -9.88 0.21
CA SER A 1008 -1.43 -10.90 -0.31
C SER A 1008 -0.06 -10.89 0.38
N TRP A 1009 0.32 -9.76 1.01
CA TRP A 1009 1.61 -9.56 1.66
C TRP A 1009 1.61 -9.85 3.17
N LYS A 1010 0.49 -10.30 3.74
CA LYS A 1010 0.42 -10.88 5.10
C LYS A 1010 1.48 -11.97 5.29
N VAL A 1011 2.02 -12.07 6.51
CA VAL A 1011 2.98 -13.14 6.88
C VAL A 1011 2.24 -14.43 7.20
N SER A 1012 1.15 -14.36 7.97
CA SER A 1012 0.28 -15.52 8.24
C SER A 1012 -0.98 -15.50 7.37
N SER A 1013 -1.34 -16.65 6.82
CA SER A 1013 -2.63 -16.86 6.16
C SER A 1013 -3.79 -17.01 7.15
N THR A 1014 -3.52 -17.22 8.45
CA THR A 1014 -4.53 -17.19 9.50
C THR A 1014 -5.13 -15.79 9.64
N CYS A 1015 -4.28 -14.75 9.71
CA CYS A 1015 -4.66 -13.36 9.97
C CYS A 1015 -5.90 -12.92 9.17
N PRO A 1016 -6.79 -12.10 9.76
CA PRO A 1016 -7.94 -11.54 9.04
C PRO A 1016 -7.50 -10.75 7.80
N ASN A 1017 -8.42 -10.52 6.87
CA ASN A 1017 -8.17 -9.55 5.81
C ASN A 1017 -8.39 -8.13 6.34
N ALA A 1018 -7.47 -7.23 6.00
CA ALA A 1018 -7.68 -5.79 6.09
C ALA A 1018 -9.00 -5.42 5.41
N ASN A 1019 -9.85 -4.70 6.13
CA ASN A 1019 -11.12 -4.19 5.63
C ASN A 1019 -10.94 -2.79 5.05
N ARG A 1020 -11.97 -2.29 4.34
CA ARG A 1020 -11.94 -0.93 3.83
C ARG A 1020 -11.96 0.07 5.00
N THR A 1021 -10.97 0.95 4.99
CA THR A 1021 -10.79 2.03 5.96
C THR A 1021 -12.05 2.91 6.01
N LYS A 1022 -12.43 3.36 7.21
CA LYS A 1022 -13.53 4.31 7.39
C LYS A 1022 -12.93 5.68 7.61
N ASP A 1023 -13.41 6.68 6.88
CA ASP A 1023 -13.05 8.09 7.09
C ASP A 1023 -13.07 8.43 8.60
N PRO A 1024 -11.89 8.67 9.22
CA PRO A 1024 -11.82 8.88 10.66
C PRO A 1024 -12.44 10.21 11.08
N CYS A 1025 -12.48 11.21 10.20
CA CYS A 1025 -13.15 12.48 10.46
C CYS A 1025 -14.67 12.36 10.36
N ALA A 1026 -15.20 11.49 9.49
CA ALA A 1026 -16.62 11.14 9.47
C ALA A 1026 -17.03 10.28 10.68
N ALA A 1027 -16.13 9.42 11.19
CA ALA A 1027 -16.33 8.67 12.43
C ALA A 1027 -16.24 9.56 13.68
N ASN A 1028 -15.33 10.56 13.69
CA ASN A 1028 -15.14 11.53 14.76
C ASN A 1028 -15.35 13.00 14.30
N PRO A 1029 -16.58 13.43 13.91
CA PRO A 1029 -16.81 14.78 13.36
C PRO A 1029 -16.39 15.93 14.28
N TYR A 1030 -16.41 15.70 15.60
CA TYR A 1030 -15.98 16.66 16.62
C TYR A 1030 -14.45 16.92 16.62
N ARG A 1031 -13.64 16.06 15.99
CA ARG A 1031 -12.19 16.22 15.83
C ARG A 1031 -11.79 16.95 14.54
N SER A 1032 -12.60 16.83 13.48
CA SER A 1032 -12.29 17.34 12.14
C SER A 1032 -11.83 18.81 12.13
N SER A 1033 -12.56 19.71 12.77
CA SER A 1033 -12.19 21.14 12.84
C SER A 1033 -10.92 21.45 13.64
N TRP A 1034 -10.48 20.55 14.52
CA TRP A 1034 -9.17 20.65 15.19
C TRP A 1034 -8.06 20.10 14.29
N ALA A 1035 -8.27 18.92 13.71
CA ALA A 1035 -7.33 18.27 12.79
C ALA A 1035 -6.94 19.19 11.62
N GLN A 1036 -7.93 19.66 10.85
CA GLN A 1036 -7.75 20.61 9.74
C GLN A 1036 -6.97 21.86 10.17
N LYS A 1037 -7.28 22.39 11.35
CA LYS A 1037 -6.64 23.61 11.88
C LYS A 1037 -5.17 23.39 12.22
N GLN A 1038 -4.78 22.27 12.83
CA GLN A 1038 -3.38 21.99 13.13
C GLN A 1038 -2.60 21.64 11.86
N CYS A 1039 -3.14 20.75 11.03
CA CYS A 1039 -2.50 20.27 9.80
C CYS A 1039 -2.29 21.37 8.76
N SER A 1040 -3.05 22.47 8.79
CA SER A 1040 -2.83 23.63 7.92
C SER A 1040 -1.44 24.29 8.07
N ILE A 1041 -0.63 23.90 9.06
CA ILE A 1041 0.81 24.23 9.08
C ILE A 1041 1.55 23.74 7.82
N ILE A 1042 1.19 22.56 7.29
CA ILE A 1042 1.81 21.94 6.10
C ILE A 1042 1.63 22.82 4.87
N THR A 1043 0.46 23.45 4.70
CA THR A 1043 0.14 24.37 3.60
C THR A 1043 0.42 25.84 3.90
N SER A 1044 1.07 26.15 5.03
CA SER A 1044 1.36 27.54 5.47
C SER A 1044 2.74 28.06 5.04
N GLU A 1045 2.94 29.38 5.19
CA GLU A 1045 4.22 30.10 5.05
C GLU A 1045 5.42 29.41 5.73
N VAL A 1046 5.22 28.63 6.81
CA VAL A 1046 6.28 27.86 7.50
C VAL A 1046 6.99 26.91 6.54
N PHE A 1047 6.26 26.32 5.59
CA PHE A 1047 6.75 25.34 4.63
C PHE A 1047 6.87 25.90 3.20
N ALA A 1048 6.67 27.21 2.97
CA ALA A 1048 6.66 27.83 1.64
C ALA A 1048 7.91 27.56 0.77
N LYS A 1049 9.07 27.27 1.38
CA LYS A 1049 10.31 26.89 0.67
C LYS A 1049 10.27 25.47 0.07
N CYS A 1050 9.39 24.61 0.59
CA CYS A 1050 9.21 23.22 0.16
C CYS A 1050 7.99 23.06 -0.77
N HIS A 1051 7.04 24.00 -0.74
CA HIS A 1051 5.82 24.01 -1.56
C HIS A 1051 6.02 24.02 -3.08
N SER A 1052 7.20 24.31 -3.61
CA SER A 1052 7.51 24.16 -5.05
C SER A 1052 8.16 22.82 -5.41
N GLN A 1053 8.47 22.00 -4.39
CA GLN A 1053 9.42 20.87 -4.47
C GLN A 1053 8.80 19.55 -4.00
N VAL A 1054 7.91 19.59 -3.00
CA VAL A 1054 7.13 18.45 -2.52
C VAL A 1054 5.67 18.88 -2.36
N GLU A 1055 4.75 18.22 -3.06
CA GLU A 1055 3.31 18.49 -3.01
C GLU A 1055 2.74 18.33 -1.59
N PRO A 1056 2.25 19.41 -0.94
CA PRO A 1056 1.77 19.37 0.44
C PRO A 1056 0.37 18.78 0.62
N ASN A 1057 -0.51 18.79 -0.41
CA ASN A 1057 -1.92 18.43 -0.23
C ASN A 1057 -2.11 17.01 0.34
N GLU A 1058 -1.35 16.03 -0.15
CA GLU A 1058 -1.50 14.63 0.27
C GLU A 1058 -1.06 14.44 1.73
N TYR A 1059 0.06 15.07 2.12
CA TYR A 1059 0.52 15.09 3.52
C TYR A 1059 -0.46 15.83 4.45
N TYR A 1060 -1.12 16.89 3.95
CA TYR A 1060 -2.18 17.57 4.69
C TYR A 1060 -3.39 16.64 4.93
N GLN A 1061 -3.86 15.89 3.92
CA GLN A 1061 -4.97 14.96 4.09
C GLN A 1061 -4.60 13.79 5.01
N ALA A 1062 -3.41 13.20 4.84
CA ALA A 1062 -2.87 12.18 5.76
C ALA A 1062 -2.85 12.68 7.21
N CYS A 1063 -2.28 13.86 7.45
CA CYS A 1063 -2.27 14.52 8.76
C CYS A 1063 -3.69 14.71 9.33
N VAL A 1064 -4.67 15.11 8.51
CA VAL A 1064 -6.05 15.30 8.95
C VAL A 1064 -6.70 13.96 9.33
N ASN A 1065 -6.45 12.90 8.56
CA ASN A 1065 -6.92 11.55 8.86
C ASN A 1065 -6.32 11.04 10.18
N ASP A 1066 -4.99 11.01 10.31
CA ASP A 1066 -4.25 10.64 11.53
C ASP A 1066 -4.78 11.38 12.77
N ALA A 1067 -4.95 12.72 12.65
CA ALA A 1067 -5.41 13.58 13.74
C ALA A 1067 -6.91 13.37 14.10
N CYS A 1068 -7.74 12.91 13.17
CA CYS A 1068 -9.12 12.47 13.43
C CYS A 1068 -9.21 11.04 13.98
N ALA A 1069 -8.26 10.18 13.64
CA ALA A 1069 -8.26 8.76 13.97
C ALA A 1069 -7.82 8.47 15.41
N CYS A 1070 -6.74 9.11 15.88
CA CYS A 1070 -6.19 8.96 17.23
C CYS A 1070 -7.15 9.47 18.32
N ASP A 1071 -8.10 8.66 18.77
CA ASP A 1071 -9.21 9.08 19.63
C ASP A 1071 -8.86 9.16 21.14
N THR A 1072 -7.92 8.33 21.62
CA THR A 1072 -7.47 8.33 23.02
C THR A 1072 -6.11 8.99 23.22
N GLY A 1073 -6.07 10.15 23.86
CA GLY A 1073 -4.91 10.59 24.67
C GLY A 1073 -3.55 10.72 23.96
N GLY A 1074 -3.53 10.80 22.62
CA GLY A 1074 -2.32 10.86 21.80
C GLY A 1074 -2.37 11.90 20.68
N ASP A 1075 -3.43 12.71 20.61
CA ASP A 1075 -3.77 13.64 19.51
C ASP A 1075 -2.57 14.40 18.91
N CYS A 1076 -1.76 14.99 19.79
CA CYS A 1076 -0.59 15.76 19.40
C CYS A 1076 0.47 14.89 18.71
N GLU A 1077 0.68 13.66 19.15
CA GLU A 1077 1.71 12.76 18.63
C GLU A 1077 1.46 12.39 17.18
N CYS A 1078 0.23 11.99 16.83
CA CYS A 1078 -0.15 11.63 15.47
C CYS A 1078 -0.01 12.83 14.51
N PHE A 1079 -0.53 14.00 14.91
CA PHE A 1079 -0.32 15.27 14.21
C PHE A 1079 1.18 15.59 14.02
N CYS A 1080 1.99 15.46 15.08
CA CYS A 1080 3.43 15.75 15.00
C CYS A 1080 4.19 14.79 14.09
N THR A 1081 3.78 13.52 14.01
CA THR A 1081 4.42 12.52 13.14
C THR A 1081 4.09 12.77 11.67
N ALA A 1082 2.84 13.08 11.33
CA ALA A 1082 2.46 13.43 9.95
C ALA A 1082 3.17 14.72 9.45
N VAL A 1083 3.27 15.75 10.29
CA VAL A 1083 4.03 16.97 9.94
C VAL A 1083 5.54 16.70 9.86
N ALA A 1084 6.09 15.82 10.71
CA ALA A 1084 7.48 15.39 10.64
C ALA A 1084 7.78 14.60 9.34
N ALA A 1085 6.84 13.78 8.85
CA ALA A 1085 6.99 13.08 7.58
C ALA A 1085 7.12 14.04 6.38
N TYR A 1086 6.33 15.12 6.35
CA TYR A 1086 6.49 16.17 5.33
C TYR A 1086 7.82 16.94 5.51
N ALA A 1087 8.18 17.30 6.74
CA ALA A 1087 9.46 17.96 7.03
C ALA A 1087 10.68 17.10 6.63
N GLN A 1088 10.61 15.78 6.80
CA GLN A 1088 11.64 14.86 6.33
C GLN A 1088 11.67 14.82 4.79
N ALA A 1089 10.54 14.77 4.10
CA ALA A 1089 10.50 14.82 2.64
C ALA A 1089 11.15 16.11 2.07
N CYS A 1090 10.93 17.26 2.71
CA CYS A 1090 11.64 18.51 2.39
C CYS A 1090 13.16 18.40 2.63
N ASN A 1091 13.56 17.82 3.76
CA ASN A 1091 14.95 17.66 4.18
C ASN A 1091 15.76 16.71 3.26
N GLU A 1092 15.11 15.72 2.65
CA GLU A 1092 15.72 14.83 1.64
C GLU A 1092 16.23 15.64 0.41
N LEU A 1093 15.52 16.70 0.05
CA LEU A 1093 15.82 17.64 -1.04
C LEU A 1093 16.71 18.83 -0.61
N ASP A 1094 17.46 18.71 0.50
CA ASP A 1094 18.27 19.80 1.13
C ASP A 1094 17.43 20.99 1.69
N ILE A 1095 16.09 20.91 1.73
CA ILE A 1095 15.21 22.01 2.17
C ILE A 1095 14.95 21.90 3.67
N CYS A 1096 15.86 22.49 4.44
CA CYS A 1096 15.77 22.49 5.90
C CYS A 1096 14.68 23.44 6.44
N ILE A 1097 13.63 22.88 7.07
CA ILE A 1097 12.51 23.63 7.69
C ILE A 1097 12.53 23.49 9.22
N SER A 1098 12.59 24.61 9.93
CA SER A 1098 12.48 24.66 11.41
C SER A 1098 11.05 24.94 11.84
N TRP A 1099 10.21 23.90 11.88
CA TRP A 1099 8.75 24.01 12.07
C TRP A 1099 8.28 23.90 13.53
N ARG A 1100 9.03 23.20 14.40
CA ARG A 1100 8.65 22.99 15.81
C ARG A 1100 8.73 24.28 16.63
N THR A 1101 7.80 24.45 17.56
CA THR A 1101 7.75 25.60 18.49
C THR A 1101 7.36 25.13 19.91
N PRO A 1102 7.52 25.95 20.96
CA PRO A 1102 7.06 25.60 22.32
C PRO A 1102 5.57 25.25 22.44
N SER A 1103 4.75 25.67 21.46
CA SER A 1103 3.30 25.41 21.38
C SER A 1103 2.90 24.38 20.31
N ILE A 1104 3.82 23.97 19.42
CA ILE A 1104 3.57 23.05 18.31
C ILE A 1104 4.70 22.03 18.28
N CYS A 1105 4.42 20.80 18.69
CA CYS A 1105 5.36 19.67 18.64
C CYS A 1105 6.72 19.92 19.32
N PRO A 1106 6.76 20.48 20.55
CA PRO A 1106 8.02 20.82 21.24
C PRO A 1106 8.92 19.60 21.44
N LEU A 1107 10.24 19.82 21.39
CA LEU A 1107 11.26 18.79 21.61
C LEU A 1107 12.23 19.25 22.71
N PHE A 1108 12.21 18.56 23.86
CA PHE A 1108 12.90 18.96 25.09
C PHE A 1108 14.37 18.53 25.12
N CYS A 1109 15.17 19.03 24.18
CA CYS A 1109 16.59 18.66 24.07
C CYS A 1109 17.45 19.15 25.25
N ASP A 1110 16.95 20.10 26.04
CA ASP A 1110 17.60 20.59 27.26
C ASP A 1110 17.54 19.59 28.42
N TYR A 1111 16.63 18.61 28.38
CA TYR A 1111 16.57 17.49 29.33
C TYR A 1111 17.88 16.70 29.43
N TYR A 1112 18.64 16.60 28.33
CA TYR A 1112 19.89 15.86 28.26
C TYR A 1112 21.12 16.65 28.76
N ASN A 1113 20.96 17.91 29.16
CA ASN A 1113 22.09 18.73 29.61
C ASN A 1113 22.51 18.43 31.07
N PRO A 1114 23.82 18.25 31.34
CA PRO A 1114 24.35 18.27 32.70
C PRO A 1114 24.04 19.59 33.42
N GLN A 1115 23.92 19.55 34.76
CA GLN A 1115 23.53 20.74 35.54
C GLN A 1115 24.51 21.91 35.35
N GLY A 1116 24.05 22.97 34.70
CA GLY A 1116 24.83 24.19 34.41
C GLY A 1116 25.61 24.16 33.09
N GLU A 1117 25.53 23.07 32.33
CA GLU A 1117 26.09 22.95 30.97
C GLU A 1117 24.98 23.07 29.91
N CYS A 1118 25.36 23.27 28.65
CA CYS A 1118 24.43 23.36 27.52
C CYS A 1118 25.13 22.79 26.28
N GLU A 1119 25.25 21.46 26.24
CA GLU A 1119 25.87 20.72 25.14
C GLU A 1119 24.81 20.24 24.13
N TRP A 1120 23.57 19.97 24.55
CA TRP A 1120 22.51 19.44 23.71
C TRP A 1120 21.61 20.53 23.11
N HIS A 1121 21.38 20.45 21.80
CA HIS A 1121 20.55 21.38 21.04
C HIS A 1121 19.62 20.64 20.06
N TYR A 1122 18.42 21.18 19.85
CA TYR A 1122 17.57 20.78 18.73
C TYR A 1122 18.21 21.18 17.39
N LYS A 1123 18.25 20.25 16.45
CA LYS A 1123 18.57 20.50 15.04
C LYS A 1123 17.39 19.97 14.20
N PRO A 1124 16.64 20.84 13.49
CA PRO A 1124 15.51 20.39 12.67
C PRO A 1124 15.93 19.44 11.54
N CYS A 1125 17.19 19.55 11.10
CA CYS A 1125 17.77 18.84 9.95
C CYS A 1125 19.10 18.18 10.33
N GLY A 1126 19.26 17.87 11.62
CA GLY A 1126 20.33 17.06 12.21
C GLY A 1126 21.78 17.40 11.87
N ALA A 1127 22.55 16.32 11.69
CA ALA A 1127 23.88 16.30 11.10
C ALA A 1127 24.05 14.94 10.37
N PRO A 1128 24.67 14.89 9.17
CA PRO A 1128 24.70 13.70 8.32
C PRO A 1128 25.55 12.56 8.89
N CYS A 1129 26.61 12.88 9.62
CA CYS A 1129 27.41 11.90 10.36
C CYS A 1129 28.07 12.58 11.57
N MET A 1130 28.03 11.94 12.74
CA MET A 1130 28.71 12.41 13.95
C MET A 1130 29.96 11.58 14.25
N LYS A 1131 30.90 12.16 15.01
CA LYS A 1131 31.92 11.40 15.73
C LYS A 1131 31.32 10.86 17.01
N THR A 1132 31.06 9.56 17.03
CA THR A 1132 30.55 8.87 18.21
C THR A 1132 31.56 7.83 18.68
N CYS A 1133 31.25 7.04 19.70
CA CYS A 1133 32.13 5.95 20.13
C CYS A 1133 31.94 4.67 19.32
N ASN A 1134 30.75 4.42 18.79
CA ASN A 1134 30.55 3.42 17.73
C ASN A 1134 31.09 3.89 16.37
N ASN A 1135 31.28 5.21 16.17
CA ASN A 1135 31.94 5.77 14.98
C ASN A 1135 32.98 6.88 15.30
N PRO A 1136 34.17 6.53 15.82
CA PRO A 1136 35.22 7.51 16.12
C PRO A 1136 35.77 8.22 14.88
N SER A 1137 35.58 7.63 13.69
CA SER A 1137 36.06 8.19 12.43
C SER A 1137 35.25 9.42 11.97
N GLY A 1138 33.97 9.50 12.36
CA GLY A 1138 33.02 10.49 11.83
C GLY A 1138 32.65 10.26 10.35
N LYS A 1139 32.87 9.06 9.81
CA LYS A 1139 32.50 8.66 8.45
C LYS A 1139 31.36 7.65 8.49
N CYS A 1140 30.32 7.86 7.69
CA CYS A 1140 29.19 6.94 7.57
C CYS A 1140 29.38 6.07 6.31
N LEU A 1141 28.73 4.90 6.24
CA LEU A 1141 28.90 4.00 5.09
C LEU A 1141 28.32 4.63 3.81
N HIS A 1142 27.21 5.34 3.98
CA HIS A 1142 26.52 6.14 2.98
C HIS A 1142 26.36 7.60 3.45
N GLU A 1143 26.27 8.56 2.52
CA GLU A 1143 25.92 9.96 2.84
C GLU A 1143 24.41 10.09 3.07
N LEU A 1144 23.97 9.84 4.31
CA LEU A 1144 22.62 10.22 4.74
C LEU A 1144 22.53 11.74 4.94
N ARG A 1145 21.33 12.30 4.71
CA ARG A 1145 21.01 13.66 5.17
C ARG A 1145 20.91 13.67 6.70
N GLY A 1146 21.09 14.84 7.33
CA GLY A 1146 20.92 14.94 8.78
C GLY A 1146 19.44 14.78 9.17
N LEU A 1147 19.14 13.89 10.12
CA LEU A 1147 17.76 13.60 10.55
C LEU A 1147 17.32 14.53 11.69
N GLU A 1148 16.02 14.78 11.83
CA GLU A 1148 15.53 15.66 12.90
C GLU A 1148 15.90 15.13 14.31
N GLY A 1149 16.27 16.02 15.23
CA GLY A 1149 16.21 15.71 16.66
C GLY A 1149 17.16 16.50 17.55
N CYS A 1150 17.46 15.92 18.71
CA CYS A 1150 18.43 16.46 19.67
C CYS A 1150 19.83 15.96 19.33
N TYR A 1151 20.81 16.88 19.30
CA TYR A 1151 22.20 16.58 18.98
C TYR A 1151 23.16 17.27 19.96
N PRO A 1152 24.19 16.58 20.45
CA PRO A 1152 25.22 17.16 21.30
C PRO A 1152 26.23 17.99 20.47
N HIS A 1153 26.78 19.03 21.09
CA HIS A 1153 27.87 19.85 20.57
C HIS A 1153 29.15 19.56 21.37
N CYS A 1154 29.69 18.35 21.17
CA CYS A 1154 30.83 17.87 21.93
C CYS A 1154 32.07 18.78 21.80
N PRO A 1155 32.65 19.27 22.92
CA PRO A 1155 33.75 20.23 22.88
C PRO A 1155 35.05 19.58 22.42
N ASN A 1156 35.97 20.35 21.84
CA ASN A 1156 37.26 19.86 21.30
C ASN A 1156 38.14 19.05 22.28
N LYS A 1157 37.90 19.12 23.61
CA LYS A 1157 38.57 18.32 24.64
C LYS A 1157 37.92 16.95 24.90
N LYS A 1158 36.66 16.79 24.49
CA LYS A 1158 35.85 15.57 24.58
C LYS A 1158 35.15 15.32 23.22
N PRO A 1159 35.89 15.08 22.12
CA PRO A 1159 35.37 15.23 20.76
C PRO A 1159 34.56 14.03 20.23
N TYR A 1160 34.29 13.02 21.06
CA TYR A 1160 33.49 11.85 20.71
C TYR A 1160 32.21 11.84 21.55
N PHE A 1161 31.07 11.57 20.93
CA PHE A 1161 29.84 11.31 21.66
C PHE A 1161 29.71 9.83 22.03
N ASP A 1162 29.61 9.51 23.31
CA ASP A 1162 29.30 8.16 23.76
C ASP A 1162 27.78 7.95 23.74
N GLU A 1163 27.33 7.04 22.88
CA GLU A 1163 25.92 6.73 22.67
C GLU A 1163 25.28 5.93 23.82
N GLU A 1164 26.09 5.25 24.65
CA GLU A 1164 25.59 4.44 25.78
C GLU A 1164 25.43 5.30 27.04
N SER A 1165 26.45 6.10 27.40
CA SER A 1165 26.33 7.03 28.54
C SER A 1165 25.59 8.33 28.22
N MET A 1166 25.30 8.60 26.94
CA MET A 1166 24.71 9.85 26.43
C MET A 1166 25.55 11.10 26.78
N THR A 1167 26.88 10.96 26.87
CA THR A 1167 27.81 12.07 27.18
C THR A 1167 28.93 12.24 26.17
N CYS A 1168 29.48 13.46 26.07
CA CYS A 1168 30.71 13.69 25.30
C CYS A 1168 31.93 13.21 26.10
N VAL A 1169 32.82 12.43 25.47
CA VAL A 1169 34.01 11.80 26.07
C VAL A 1169 35.31 12.12 25.30
N SER A 1170 36.45 12.04 25.98
CA SER A 1170 37.78 12.32 25.38
C SER A 1170 38.39 11.13 24.65
N HIS A 1171 38.06 9.92 25.12
CA HIS A 1171 38.46 8.62 24.60
C HIS A 1171 37.25 7.71 24.78
N CYS A 1172 37.05 6.77 23.87
CA CYS A 1172 35.94 5.83 23.92
C CYS A 1172 36.26 4.58 24.74
N GLY A 1173 35.21 3.91 25.21
CA GLY A 1173 35.29 2.56 25.76
C GLY A 1173 35.59 1.50 24.69
N CYS A 1174 35.46 0.23 25.08
CA CYS A 1174 35.66 -0.95 24.24
C CYS A 1174 34.75 -2.08 24.74
#